data_AF-A0A6N8JQP6-F1
#
_entry.id   AF-A0A6N8JQP6-F1
#
_cell.length_a   1.000
_cell.length_b   1.000
_cell.length_c   1.000
_cell.angle_alpha   90.00
_cell.angle_beta   90.00
_cell.angle_gamma   90.00
#
_symmetry.space_group_name_H-M   'P 1'
#
loop_
_entity.id
_entity.type
_entity.pdbx_description
1 polymer ?
#
loop_
_entity_poly.entity_id
_entity_poly.type
_entity_poly.pdbx_seq_one_letter_code
_entity_poly.pdbx_strand_id
1 'polypeptide(L)'
;MTALSVIVPVHNGERYLEACLESILGQTWGDFELLCVDDGSTDGTLTLLERYAAQDERLRVIRREAEGAGAARNAGMAQAHGEYLFFLDADDFFLPDMFRCAWERARETEADIVLLNGRRYDQTTGKEGETLEFLYPDLLPPKAIFCLDDAPETFFRITTPAPWSKLFKASFVRAHGLQFQNLPNSNDLLFVYMALALAERVTAAEGDYIRYRVNTNCGTQDTRHRDPLCFTRALDAWWCALCEAGMAQRAERAFVNTALSVVKYNIETVRGASSREAILDYLDTPSRLCAEVLERPNEFYAFFDSQQLRRFILAARKQRARMRMAHAPVAFELVGGERRGADPAVSVIVPVYNALPYVRETIASLQAQTFRDLEIICVNDGSTDGSLEELVALAREDGRIRVLNQPNQGLSRSRNVGLEEARGTYVYFMDSDDLLMPQALEELVRPMEEQSLDLLYFDAESFFESEQLRRDHPWFINSYTRTKEYGDVYNGADLLALFQGNGDYIVSACMYVARRDLVERCNLRFIPGIMHEDNAFTFSLGIAAKRASHRKRAFFRRRVHTGSIMTTCPSFAKSYGYFVCGREMARQLALAAGQLDHEAQGQLETLVSQAFQNARNVYLSLSEEEREARFGLSEERGAFAIEVEGPAEALRRARDELVVARTEIEALRRSLSFRLGRAVTKPMRWFRDAVAKTRGEVG
;
A
#
# COMPACT_ATOMS: atom_id res chain seq x y z
N MET A 1 -27.34 -37.41 -28.50
CA MET A 1 -26.33 -36.94 -27.52
C MET A 1 -26.81 -35.58 -27.09
N THR A 2 -26.87 -35.32 -25.78
CA THR A 2 -27.19 -34.00 -25.24
C THR A 2 -26.16 -33.00 -25.76
N ALA A 3 -26.60 -31.83 -26.21
CA ALA A 3 -25.68 -30.87 -26.78
C ALA A 3 -24.84 -30.17 -25.69
N LEU A 4 -25.47 -29.70 -24.61
CA LEU A 4 -24.82 -28.93 -23.55
C LEU A 4 -24.97 -29.57 -22.16
N SER A 5 -23.89 -29.63 -21.37
CA SER A 5 -23.97 -29.85 -19.92
C SER A 5 -23.63 -28.57 -19.18
N VAL A 6 -24.60 -28.03 -18.45
CA VAL A 6 -24.42 -26.85 -17.59
C VAL A 6 -24.13 -27.34 -16.17
N ILE A 7 -23.02 -26.93 -15.59
CA ILE A 7 -22.54 -27.37 -14.27
C ILE A 7 -22.57 -26.17 -13.32
N VAL A 8 -23.33 -26.30 -12.24
CA VAL A 8 -23.48 -25.24 -11.23
C VAL A 8 -22.96 -25.76 -9.89
N PRO A 9 -21.74 -25.39 -9.45
CA PRO A 9 -21.29 -25.69 -8.09
C PRO A 9 -22.05 -24.82 -7.10
N VAL A 10 -22.57 -25.41 -6.02
CA VAL A 10 -23.34 -24.70 -5.00
C VAL A 10 -22.88 -25.06 -3.61
N HIS A 11 -22.62 -24.06 -2.77
CA HIS A 11 -22.42 -24.21 -1.34
C HIS A 11 -23.08 -23.05 -0.61
N ASN A 12 -24.12 -23.31 0.19
CA ASN A 12 -24.89 -22.28 0.90
C ASN A 12 -25.36 -21.13 0.00
N GLY A 13 -25.95 -21.48 -1.15
CA GLY A 13 -26.37 -20.56 -2.22
C GLY A 13 -27.85 -20.15 -2.20
N GLU A 14 -28.61 -20.54 -1.17
CA GLU A 14 -30.08 -20.45 -1.10
C GLU A 14 -30.62 -19.08 -1.56
N ARG A 15 -29.91 -18.01 -1.20
CA ARG A 15 -30.33 -16.63 -1.45
C ARG A 15 -30.43 -16.25 -2.93
N TYR A 16 -29.57 -16.81 -3.79
CA TYR A 16 -29.45 -16.39 -5.19
C TYR A 16 -29.67 -17.54 -6.18
N LEU A 17 -29.62 -18.77 -5.70
CA LEU A 17 -29.76 -19.98 -6.51
C LEU A 17 -31.05 -20.01 -7.32
N GLU A 18 -32.18 -19.53 -6.77
CA GLU A 18 -33.46 -19.55 -7.49
C GLU A 18 -33.40 -18.79 -8.82
N ALA A 19 -32.87 -17.55 -8.81
CA ALA A 19 -32.68 -16.75 -10.02
C ALA A 19 -31.67 -17.36 -10.98
N CYS A 20 -30.62 -18.02 -10.46
CA CYS A 20 -29.66 -18.75 -11.27
C CYS A 20 -30.35 -19.91 -12.03
N LEU A 21 -31.09 -20.76 -11.32
CA LEU A 21 -31.80 -21.90 -11.90
C LEU A 21 -32.85 -21.45 -12.92
N GLU A 22 -33.66 -20.44 -12.60
CA GLU A 22 -34.66 -19.89 -13.51
C GLU A 22 -34.03 -19.37 -14.81
N SER A 23 -32.86 -18.74 -14.73
CA SER A 23 -32.14 -18.23 -15.90
C SER A 23 -31.62 -19.32 -16.84
N ILE A 24 -31.28 -20.49 -16.29
CA ILE A 24 -30.83 -21.66 -17.05
C ILE A 24 -32.03 -22.42 -17.62
N LEU A 25 -33.02 -22.74 -16.77
CA LEU A 25 -34.18 -23.53 -17.17
C LEU A 25 -35.09 -22.78 -18.16
N GLY A 26 -35.09 -21.44 -18.07
CA GLY A 26 -35.81 -20.53 -18.96
C GLY A 26 -35.10 -20.22 -20.30
N GLN A 27 -33.98 -20.88 -20.62
CA GLN A 27 -33.32 -20.71 -21.91
C GLN A 27 -34.25 -21.12 -23.07
N THR A 28 -34.18 -20.36 -24.17
CA THR A 28 -35.04 -20.53 -25.35
C THR A 28 -34.73 -21.81 -26.15
N TRP A 29 -33.56 -22.41 -25.94
CA TRP A 29 -33.11 -23.64 -26.57
C TRP A 29 -32.88 -24.73 -25.52
N GLY A 30 -33.52 -25.89 -25.72
CA GLY A 30 -33.74 -26.88 -24.67
C GLY A 30 -32.85 -28.12 -24.69
N ASP A 31 -31.93 -28.26 -25.64
CA ASP A 31 -31.04 -29.44 -25.72
C ASP A 31 -29.83 -29.29 -24.77
N PHE A 32 -30.12 -29.36 -23.48
CA PHE A 32 -29.11 -29.32 -22.42
C PHE A 32 -29.51 -30.18 -21.22
N GLU A 33 -28.51 -30.58 -20.43
CA GLU A 33 -28.69 -31.06 -19.06
C GLU A 33 -28.10 -30.05 -18.07
N LEU A 34 -28.67 -29.99 -16.87
CA LEU A 34 -28.22 -29.14 -15.77
C LEU A 34 -27.76 -30.03 -14.61
N LEU A 35 -26.49 -29.90 -14.23
CA LEU A 35 -25.86 -30.61 -13.13
C LEU A 35 -25.59 -29.63 -11.99
N CYS A 36 -26.47 -29.62 -10.98
CA CYS A 36 -26.26 -28.85 -9.76
C CYS A 36 -25.47 -29.69 -8.77
N VAL A 37 -24.26 -29.24 -8.43
CA VAL A 37 -23.36 -29.96 -7.53
C VAL A 37 -23.36 -29.28 -6.17
N ASP A 38 -24.12 -29.85 -5.23
CA ASP A 38 -24.15 -29.42 -3.83
C ASP A 38 -22.88 -29.89 -3.11
N ASP A 39 -22.09 -28.94 -2.66
CA ASP A 39 -20.80 -29.12 -2.02
C ASP A 39 -20.94 -29.03 -0.49
N GLY A 40 -21.87 -29.80 0.07
CA GLY A 40 -22.12 -29.87 1.52
C GLY A 40 -22.80 -28.61 2.08
N SER A 41 -23.86 -28.12 1.44
CA SER A 41 -24.64 -26.99 1.98
C SER A 41 -25.32 -27.35 3.30
N THR A 42 -25.49 -26.35 4.15
CA THR A 42 -26.08 -26.44 5.49
C THR A 42 -27.33 -25.58 5.66
N ASP A 43 -27.67 -24.77 4.65
CA ASP A 43 -28.87 -23.95 4.56
C ASP A 43 -29.97 -24.63 3.71
N GLY A 44 -30.97 -23.88 3.25
CA GLY A 44 -32.07 -24.40 2.43
C GLY A 44 -31.69 -24.72 0.98
N THR A 45 -30.42 -24.59 0.58
CA THR A 45 -29.94 -24.83 -0.80
C THR A 45 -30.34 -26.19 -1.32
N LEU A 46 -30.10 -27.26 -0.53
CA LEU A 46 -30.34 -28.61 -1.00
C LEU A 46 -31.83 -28.88 -1.24
N THR A 47 -32.69 -28.42 -0.33
CA THR A 47 -34.14 -28.49 -0.46
C THR A 47 -34.63 -27.77 -1.72
N LEU A 48 -34.04 -26.61 -2.04
CA LEU A 48 -34.35 -25.86 -3.24
C LEU A 48 -33.97 -26.64 -4.50
N LEU A 49 -32.77 -27.21 -4.54
CA LEU A 49 -32.30 -28.04 -5.66
C LEU A 49 -33.19 -29.26 -5.89
N GLU A 50 -33.56 -30.00 -4.83
CA GLU A 50 -34.47 -31.15 -4.93
C GLU A 50 -35.84 -30.75 -5.49
N ARG A 51 -36.36 -29.59 -5.08
CA ARG A 51 -37.65 -29.07 -5.57
C ARG A 51 -37.63 -28.82 -7.07
N TYR A 52 -36.57 -28.19 -7.59
CA TYR A 52 -36.44 -27.96 -9.03
C TYR A 52 -36.16 -29.26 -9.80
N ALA A 53 -35.36 -30.17 -9.25
CA ALA A 53 -35.12 -31.49 -9.85
C ALA A 53 -36.39 -32.33 -10.02
N ALA A 54 -37.36 -32.16 -9.10
CA ALA A 54 -38.66 -32.81 -9.21
C ALA A 54 -39.59 -32.17 -10.26
N GLN A 55 -39.29 -30.94 -10.71
CA GLN A 55 -40.12 -30.17 -11.64
C GLN A 55 -39.58 -30.19 -13.08
N ASP A 56 -38.27 -30.34 -13.27
CA ASP A 56 -37.62 -30.33 -14.58
C ASP A 56 -36.64 -31.50 -14.70
N GLU A 57 -36.94 -32.42 -15.62
CA GLU A 57 -36.15 -33.65 -15.83
C GLU A 57 -34.72 -33.40 -16.34
N ARG A 58 -34.43 -32.19 -16.84
CA ARG A 58 -33.09 -31.80 -17.28
C ARG A 58 -32.16 -31.56 -16.10
N LEU A 59 -32.68 -31.29 -14.90
CA LEU A 59 -31.90 -30.97 -13.71
C LEU A 59 -31.58 -32.23 -12.88
N ARG A 60 -30.29 -32.47 -12.64
CA ARG A 60 -29.78 -33.52 -11.74
C ARG A 60 -28.98 -32.91 -10.61
N VAL A 61 -29.26 -33.36 -9.38
CA VAL A 61 -28.54 -32.94 -8.17
C VAL A 61 -27.47 -33.96 -7.81
N ILE A 62 -26.23 -33.49 -7.64
CA ILE A 62 -25.10 -34.29 -7.20
C ILE A 62 -24.68 -33.78 -5.83
N ARG A 63 -24.62 -34.67 -4.83
CA ARG A 63 -24.21 -34.31 -3.46
C ARG A 63 -22.82 -34.82 -3.17
N ARG A 64 -22.02 -34.01 -2.48
CA ARG A 64 -20.70 -34.41 -1.98
C ARG A 64 -20.42 -33.73 -0.65
N GLU A 65 -19.33 -34.15 -0.02
CA GLU A 65 -18.77 -33.43 1.13
C GLU A 65 -18.15 -32.09 0.68
N ALA A 66 -18.08 -31.13 1.61
CA ALA A 66 -17.61 -29.78 1.32
C ALA A 66 -16.09 -29.75 1.07
N GLU A 67 -15.70 -29.77 -0.20
CA GLU A 67 -14.30 -29.77 -0.65
C GLU A 67 -13.93 -28.54 -1.48
N GLY A 68 -14.89 -27.64 -1.74
CA GLY A 68 -14.70 -26.41 -2.49
C GLY A 68 -15.17 -26.47 -3.94
N ALA A 69 -15.32 -25.27 -4.53
CA ALA A 69 -15.90 -25.09 -5.87
C ALA A 69 -15.16 -25.85 -6.97
N GLY A 70 -13.83 -25.95 -6.90
CA GLY A 70 -13.03 -26.70 -7.88
C GLY A 70 -13.39 -28.18 -7.90
N ALA A 71 -13.45 -28.82 -6.73
CA ALA A 71 -13.88 -30.21 -6.59
C ALA A 71 -15.32 -30.42 -7.07
N ALA A 72 -16.21 -29.46 -6.79
CA ALA A 72 -17.60 -29.51 -7.26
C ALA A 72 -17.72 -29.45 -8.78
N ARG A 73 -16.96 -28.55 -9.44
CA ARG A 73 -16.92 -28.49 -10.91
C ARG A 73 -16.37 -29.78 -11.52
N ASN A 74 -15.29 -30.34 -10.96
CA ASN A 74 -14.72 -31.61 -11.43
C ASN A 74 -15.72 -32.78 -11.30
N ALA A 75 -16.46 -32.84 -10.20
CA ALA A 75 -17.49 -33.87 -10.02
C ALA A 75 -18.66 -33.72 -11.00
N GLY A 76 -19.08 -32.48 -11.27
CA GLY A 76 -20.06 -32.19 -12.33
C GLY A 76 -19.55 -32.63 -13.71
N MET A 77 -18.30 -32.30 -14.04
CA MET A 77 -17.67 -32.69 -15.31
C MET A 77 -17.61 -34.21 -15.49
N ALA A 78 -17.35 -34.96 -14.42
CA ALA A 78 -17.30 -36.43 -14.46
C ALA A 78 -18.67 -37.06 -14.78
N GLN A 79 -19.78 -36.36 -14.50
CA GLN A 79 -21.15 -36.82 -14.71
C GLN A 79 -21.82 -36.20 -15.95
N ALA A 80 -21.11 -35.35 -16.68
CA ALA A 80 -21.58 -34.63 -17.85
C ALA A 80 -21.57 -35.50 -19.11
N HIS A 81 -22.67 -35.48 -19.86
CA HIS A 81 -22.90 -36.20 -21.10
C HIS A 81 -22.99 -35.29 -22.35
N GLY A 82 -23.03 -33.98 -22.13
CA GLY A 82 -23.06 -32.95 -23.16
C GLY A 82 -21.84 -33.00 -24.08
N GLU A 83 -22.03 -32.63 -25.34
CA GLU A 83 -20.91 -32.42 -26.27
C GLU A 83 -20.03 -31.26 -25.81
N TYR A 84 -20.64 -30.22 -25.21
CA TYR A 84 -19.96 -29.08 -24.63
C TYR A 84 -20.31 -28.91 -23.14
N LEU A 85 -19.37 -28.34 -22.40
CA LEU A 85 -19.45 -28.06 -20.97
C LEU A 85 -19.56 -26.56 -20.76
N PHE A 86 -20.45 -26.16 -19.86
CA PHE A 86 -20.59 -24.79 -19.40
C PHE A 86 -20.67 -24.77 -17.87
N PHE A 87 -20.05 -23.78 -17.24
CA PHE A 87 -20.10 -23.55 -15.81
C PHE A 87 -20.89 -22.27 -15.52
N LEU A 88 -21.62 -22.23 -14.40
CA LEU A 88 -22.18 -20.99 -13.87
C LEU A 88 -22.09 -21.01 -12.35
N ASP A 89 -21.64 -19.91 -11.75
CA ASP A 89 -21.64 -19.78 -10.30
C ASP A 89 -23.08 -19.53 -9.80
N ALA A 90 -23.44 -20.12 -8.65
CA ALA A 90 -24.82 -20.17 -8.17
C ALA A 90 -25.44 -18.80 -7.81
N ASP A 91 -24.63 -17.74 -7.75
CA ASP A 91 -25.06 -16.36 -7.53
C ASP A 91 -25.16 -15.53 -8.81
N ASP A 92 -24.77 -16.08 -9.96
CA ASP A 92 -24.86 -15.43 -11.26
C ASP A 92 -26.07 -15.92 -12.08
N PHE A 93 -26.36 -15.24 -13.19
CA PHE A 93 -27.46 -15.63 -14.08
C PHE A 93 -27.16 -15.32 -15.55
N PHE A 94 -27.81 -16.07 -16.43
CA PHE A 94 -27.73 -15.89 -17.87
C PHE A 94 -28.94 -15.12 -18.43
N LEU A 95 -28.75 -14.47 -19.57
CA LEU A 95 -29.83 -13.91 -20.37
C LEU A 95 -30.40 -14.95 -21.34
N PRO A 96 -31.64 -14.76 -21.84
CA PRO A 96 -32.21 -15.63 -22.87
C PRO A 96 -31.33 -15.73 -24.12
N ASP A 97 -31.51 -16.81 -24.89
CA ASP A 97 -30.77 -17.14 -26.13
C ASP A 97 -29.27 -17.46 -25.99
N MET A 98 -28.72 -17.34 -24.78
CA MET A 98 -27.31 -17.57 -24.52
C MET A 98 -26.83 -18.97 -24.96
N PHE A 99 -27.58 -20.03 -24.63
CA PHE A 99 -27.19 -21.39 -25.01
C PHE A 99 -27.24 -21.60 -26.52
N ARG A 100 -28.27 -21.06 -27.18
CA ARG A 100 -28.41 -21.13 -28.63
C ARG A 100 -27.23 -20.46 -29.33
N CYS A 101 -26.92 -19.21 -28.94
CA CYS A 101 -25.84 -18.43 -29.54
C CYS A 101 -24.47 -19.08 -29.31
N ALA A 102 -24.18 -19.52 -28.08
CA ALA A 102 -22.92 -20.20 -27.77
C ALA A 102 -22.77 -21.53 -28.54
N TRP A 103 -23.84 -22.31 -28.63
CA TRP A 103 -23.87 -23.59 -29.33
C TRP A 103 -23.72 -23.46 -30.84
N GLU A 104 -24.51 -22.57 -31.47
CA GLU A 104 -24.43 -22.31 -32.91
C GLU A 104 -23.03 -21.86 -33.30
N ARG A 105 -22.43 -20.96 -32.51
CA ARG A 105 -21.07 -20.49 -32.75
C ARG A 105 -20.05 -21.62 -32.62
N ALA A 106 -20.16 -22.44 -31.58
CA ALA A 106 -19.29 -23.59 -31.36
C ALA A 106 -19.35 -24.57 -32.54
N ARG A 107 -20.56 -24.80 -33.09
CA ARG A 107 -20.79 -25.72 -34.21
C ARG A 107 -20.30 -25.18 -35.53
N GLU A 108 -20.59 -23.91 -35.83
CA GLU A 108 -20.15 -23.22 -37.05
C GLU A 108 -18.62 -23.23 -37.17
N THR A 109 -17.94 -23.01 -36.04
CA THR A 109 -16.48 -22.88 -35.99
C THR A 109 -15.77 -24.16 -35.57
N GLU A 110 -16.51 -25.23 -35.25
CA GLU A 110 -15.96 -26.45 -34.63
C GLU A 110 -14.99 -26.14 -33.47
N ALA A 111 -15.32 -25.14 -32.65
CA ALA A 111 -14.42 -24.60 -31.65
C ALA A 111 -14.18 -25.58 -30.49
N ASP A 112 -12.95 -25.58 -29.99
CA ASP A 112 -12.62 -26.19 -28.70
C ASP A 112 -13.14 -25.32 -27.54
N ILE A 113 -13.08 -23.99 -27.72
CA ILE A 113 -13.51 -23.00 -26.73
C ILE A 113 -14.25 -21.85 -27.41
N VAL A 114 -15.43 -21.50 -26.88
CA VAL A 114 -16.15 -20.26 -27.24
C VAL A 114 -16.06 -19.28 -26.08
N LEU A 115 -15.50 -18.10 -26.33
CA LEU A 115 -15.44 -16.98 -25.39
C LEU A 115 -16.74 -16.17 -25.43
N LEU A 116 -17.27 -15.85 -24.26
CA LEU A 116 -18.50 -15.10 -24.07
C LEU A 116 -18.24 -13.86 -23.21
N ASN A 117 -19.07 -12.85 -23.37
CA ASN A 117 -18.97 -11.60 -22.62
C ASN A 117 -20.15 -11.41 -21.66
N GLY A 118 -20.03 -10.44 -20.75
CA GLY A 118 -21.06 -10.13 -19.78
C GLY A 118 -20.82 -8.82 -19.08
N ARG A 119 -21.76 -8.49 -18.19
CA ARG A 119 -21.77 -7.27 -17.39
C ARG A 119 -21.85 -7.59 -15.90
N ARG A 120 -21.38 -6.67 -15.08
CA ARG A 120 -21.71 -6.68 -13.65
C ARG A 120 -23.18 -6.35 -13.44
N TYR A 121 -23.80 -7.05 -12.50
CA TYR A 121 -25.13 -6.75 -11.98
C TYR A 121 -25.01 -6.42 -10.49
N ASP A 122 -25.29 -5.18 -10.12
CA ASP A 122 -25.22 -4.75 -8.73
C ASP A 122 -26.48 -5.18 -7.98
N GLN A 123 -26.32 -6.15 -7.08
CA GLN A 123 -27.41 -6.69 -6.28
C GLN A 123 -28.11 -5.64 -5.40
N THR A 124 -27.41 -4.58 -5.02
CA THR A 124 -27.96 -3.54 -4.12
C THR A 124 -28.83 -2.56 -4.89
N THR A 125 -28.40 -2.17 -6.09
CA THR A 125 -29.10 -1.16 -6.90
C THR A 125 -30.01 -1.76 -7.96
N GLY A 126 -29.84 -3.04 -8.28
CA GLY A 126 -30.54 -3.73 -9.37
C GLY A 126 -30.11 -3.28 -10.76
N LYS A 127 -28.98 -2.55 -10.87
CA LYS A 127 -28.49 -1.98 -12.13
C LYS A 127 -27.36 -2.81 -12.72
N GLU A 128 -27.27 -2.78 -14.04
CA GLU A 128 -26.15 -3.35 -14.79
C GLU A 128 -25.05 -2.32 -14.99
N GLY A 129 -23.80 -2.80 -15.07
CA GLY A 129 -22.65 -1.99 -15.46
C GLY A 129 -22.77 -1.50 -16.90
N GLU A 130 -22.17 -0.34 -17.19
CA GLU A 130 -22.17 0.24 -18.54
C GLU A 130 -21.16 -0.44 -19.47
N THR A 131 -20.16 -1.11 -18.91
CA THR A 131 -19.04 -1.72 -19.63
C THR A 131 -19.10 -3.25 -19.62
N LEU A 132 -18.61 -3.84 -20.71
CA LEU A 132 -18.29 -5.27 -20.78
C LEU A 132 -16.97 -5.55 -20.04
N GLU A 133 -16.90 -6.64 -19.29
CA GLU A 133 -15.79 -6.87 -18.35
C GLU A 133 -15.07 -8.22 -18.46
N PHE A 134 -15.53 -9.15 -19.30
CA PHE A 134 -15.04 -10.55 -19.26
C PHE A 134 -14.37 -11.04 -20.55
N LEU A 135 -14.63 -10.36 -21.66
CA LEU A 135 -13.95 -10.50 -22.94
C LEU A 135 -13.51 -9.11 -23.38
N TYR A 136 -12.25 -8.97 -23.78
CA TYR A 136 -11.60 -7.70 -24.17
C TYR A 136 -11.45 -7.67 -25.69
N PRO A 137 -12.39 -7.04 -26.44
CA PRO A 137 -12.43 -7.14 -27.89
C PRO A 137 -11.21 -6.53 -28.57
N ASP A 138 -10.61 -5.50 -27.97
CA ASP A 138 -9.41 -4.82 -28.49
C ASP A 138 -8.17 -5.73 -28.51
N LEU A 139 -8.19 -6.84 -27.75
CA LEU A 139 -7.11 -7.82 -27.71
C LEU A 139 -7.37 -9.03 -28.62
N LEU A 140 -8.55 -9.13 -29.26
CA LEU A 140 -8.86 -10.24 -30.14
C LEU A 140 -8.01 -10.17 -31.42
N PRO A 141 -7.42 -11.29 -31.86
CA PRO A 141 -6.83 -11.37 -33.19
C PRO A 141 -7.88 -11.07 -34.27
N PRO A 142 -7.48 -10.51 -35.43
CA PRO A 142 -8.38 -10.26 -36.56
C PRO A 142 -8.72 -11.56 -37.31
N LYS A 143 -9.17 -12.59 -36.59
CA LYS A 143 -9.53 -13.92 -37.09
C LYS A 143 -10.78 -14.44 -36.38
N ALA A 144 -11.65 -15.12 -37.12
CA ALA A 144 -12.85 -15.74 -36.56
C ALA A 144 -12.54 -16.95 -35.67
N ILE A 145 -11.48 -17.68 -36.01
CA ILE A 145 -10.92 -18.80 -35.24
C ILE A 145 -9.45 -18.49 -35.01
N PHE A 146 -9.01 -18.58 -33.76
CA PHE A 146 -7.66 -18.21 -33.35
C PHE A 146 -7.15 -19.14 -32.26
N CYS A 147 -5.85 -19.09 -32.01
CA CYS A 147 -5.15 -19.85 -30.98
C CYS A 147 -4.04 -19.00 -30.34
N LEU A 148 -3.25 -19.60 -29.45
CA LEU A 148 -2.15 -18.92 -28.75
C LEU A 148 -1.18 -18.20 -29.71
N ASP A 149 -0.85 -18.80 -30.85
CA ASP A 149 0.10 -18.23 -31.83
C ASP A 149 -0.41 -16.96 -32.51
N ASP A 150 -1.72 -16.72 -32.48
CA ASP A 150 -2.32 -15.53 -33.08
C ASP A 150 -2.21 -14.30 -32.16
N ALA A 151 -1.90 -14.50 -30.87
CA ALA A 151 -1.67 -13.42 -29.90
C ALA A 151 -0.66 -13.83 -28.80
N PRO A 152 0.59 -14.20 -29.15
CA PRO A 152 1.53 -14.86 -28.22
C PRO A 152 1.94 -14.01 -26.99
N GLU A 153 1.59 -12.73 -26.97
CA GLU A 153 1.91 -11.80 -25.88
C GLU A 153 0.69 -11.46 -25.00
N THR A 154 -0.52 -11.55 -25.54
CA THR A 154 -1.76 -11.05 -24.88
C THR A 154 -2.86 -12.10 -24.80
N PHE A 155 -2.64 -13.31 -25.33
CA PHE A 155 -3.69 -14.32 -25.51
C PHE A 155 -4.50 -14.61 -24.24
N PHE A 156 -3.83 -14.85 -23.11
CA PHE A 156 -4.50 -15.10 -21.83
C PHE A 156 -5.17 -13.87 -21.21
N ARG A 157 -4.95 -12.69 -21.78
CA ARG A 157 -5.58 -11.43 -21.38
C ARG A 157 -6.81 -11.07 -22.20
N ILE A 158 -7.07 -11.79 -23.30
CA ILE A 158 -8.29 -11.63 -24.12
C ILE A 158 -9.54 -11.87 -23.27
N THR A 159 -9.43 -12.67 -22.21
CA THR A 159 -10.54 -13.00 -21.31
C THR A 159 -10.06 -13.23 -19.89
N THR A 160 -10.99 -13.22 -18.94
CA THR A 160 -10.71 -13.52 -17.53
C THR A 160 -10.56 -15.03 -17.29
N PRO A 161 -9.96 -15.47 -16.16
CA PRO A 161 -9.88 -16.89 -15.81
C PRO A 161 -11.23 -17.47 -15.36
N ALA A 162 -12.33 -16.73 -15.44
CA ALA A 162 -13.64 -17.22 -15.05
C ALA A 162 -14.16 -18.27 -16.03
N PRO A 163 -14.56 -19.47 -15.58
CA PRO A 163 -15.03 -20.54 -16.46
C PRO A 163 -16.44 -20.26 -17.01
N TRP A 164 -17.24 -19.48 -16.29
CA TRP A 164 -18.61 -19.14 -16.68
C TRP A 164 -18.72 -18.18 -17.87
N SER A 165 -17.59 -17.65 -18.36
CA SER A 165 -17.52 -16.85 -19.59
C SER A 165 -17.03 -17.67 -20.79
N LYS A 166 -17.03 -19.00 -20.68
CA LYS A 166 -16.49 -19.91 -21.70
C LYS A 166 -17.35 -21.17 -21.85
N LEU A 167 -17.55 -21.57 -23.10
CA LEU A 167 -18.05 -22.89 -23.45
C LEU A 167 -16.88 -23.77 -23.87
N PHE A 168 -16.79 -25.00 -23.35
CA PHE A 168 -15.67 -25.91 -23.62
C PHE A 168 -16.13 -27.20 -24.28
N LYS A 169 -15.45 -27.65 -25.34
CA LYS A 169 -15.75 -28.95 -25.95
C LYS A 169 -15.37 -30.08 -24.99
N ALA A 170 -16.33 -30.94 -24.63
CA ALA A 170 -16.15 -31.94 -23.60
C ALA A 170 -15.08 -32.99 -23.96
N SER A 171 -15.01 -33.38 -25.25
CA SER A 171 -13.98 -34.30 -25.73
C SER A 171 -12.58 -33.71 -25.68
N PHE A 172 -12.42 -32.41 -25.96
CA PHE A 172 -11.16 -31.68 -25.83
C PHE A 172 -10.70 -31.64 -24.36
N VAL A 173 -11.60 -31.31 -23.44
CA VAL A 173 -11.32 -31.26 -21.99
C VAL A 173 -10.86 -32.62 -21.47
N ARG A 174 -11.55 -33.71 -21.85
CA ARG A 174 -11.19 -35.08 -21.46
C ARG A 174 -9.86 -35.53 -22.08
N ALA A 175 -9.62 -35.23 -23.36
CA ALA A 175 -8.40 -35.63 -24.06
C ALA A 175 -7.13 -35.07 -23.40
N HIS A 176 -7.22 -33.87 -22.82
CA HIS A 176 -6.11 -33.19 -22.16
C HIS A 176 -6.10 -33.36 -20.63
N GLY A 177 -7.05 -34.11 -20.06
CA GLY A 177 -7.13 -34.33 -18.61
C GLY A 177 -7.28 -33.05 -17.79
N LEU A 178 -7.94 -32.02 -18.33
CA LEU A 178 -8.08 -30.73 -17.67
C LEU A 178 -8.98 -30.83 -16.43
N GLN A 179 -8.52 -30.29 -15.29
CA GLN A 179 -9.23 -30.29 -14.00
C GLN A 179 -9.06 -28.95 -13.28
N PHE A 180 -10.06 -28.56 -12.50
CA PHE A 180 -9.98 -27.45 -11.55
C PHE A 180 -9.11 -27.83 -10.36
N GLN A 181 -8.36 -26.87 -9.81
CA GLN A 181 -7.55 -27.12 -8.61
C GLN A 181 -8.41 -27.17 -7.36
N ASN A 182 -7.99 -27.95 -6.37
CA ASN A 182 -8.57 -27.87 -5.04
C ASN A 182 -7.93 -26.72 -4.24
N LEU A 183 -8.20 -25.48 -4.67
CA LEU A 183 -7.78 -24.25 -4.00
C LEU A 183 -9.01 -23.50 -3.46
N PRO A 184 -8.91 -22.87 -2.28
CA PRO A 184 -10.03 -22.15 -1.67
C PRO A 184 -10.48 -20.94 -2.50
N ASN A 185 -9.58 -20.36 -3.28
CA ASN A 185 -9.86 -19.33 -4.29
C ASN A 185 -8.88 -19.49 -5.46
N SER A 186 -9.10 -18.77 -6.57
CA SER A 186 -8.27 -18.88 -7.79
C SER A 186 -8.19 -20.29 -8.39
N ASN A 187 -9.07 -21.22 -8.00
CA ASN A 187 -9.09 -22.60 -8.50
C ASN A 187 -9.39 -22.73 -10.00
N ASP A 188 -9.98 -21.69 -10.59
CA ASP A 188 -10.31 -21.60 -12.00
C ASP A 188 -9.08 -21.37 -12.89
N LEU A 189 -8.04 -20.72 -12.33
CA LEU A 189 -6.91 -20.18 -13.09
C LEU A 189 -6.20 -21.28 -13.89
N LEU A 190 -5.83 -22.39 -13.25
CA LEU A 190 -5.12 -23.48 -13.90
C LEU A 190 -5.95 -24.09 -15.03
N PHE A 191 -7.21 -24.46 -14.74
CA PHE A 191 -8.10 -25.10 -15.71
C PHE A 191 -8.28 -24.22 -16.95
N VAL A 192 -8.65 -22.96 -16.75
CA VAL A 192 -8.98 -22.06 -17.86
C VAL A 192 -7.75 -21.71 -18.69
N TYR A 193 -6.62 -21.39 -18.06
CA TYR A 193 -5.45 -21.00 -18.83
C TYR A 193 -4.74 -22.18 -19.49
N MET A 194 -4.78 -23.39 -18.91
CA MET A 194 -4.33 -24.58 -19.63
C MET A 194 -5.26 -24.94 -20.78
N ALA A 195 -6.58 -24.83 -20.60
CA ALA A 195 -7.54 -25.02 -21.68
C ALA A 195 -7.25 -24.06 -22.86
N LEU A 196 -7.04 -22.78 -22.56
CA LEU A 196 -6.68 -21.78 -23.56
C LEU A 196 -5.34 -22.11 -24.24
N ALA A 197 -4.31 -22.48 -23.48
CA ALA A 197 -2.98 -22.78 -24.03
C ALA A 197 -2.97 -23.97 -24.99
N LEU A 198 -3.82 -24.97 -24.74
CA LEU A 198 -3.91 -26.22 -25.49
C LEU A 198 -4.91 -26.18 -26.64
N ALA A 199 -5.85 -25.23 -26.64
CA ALA A 199 -6.87 -25.13 -27.66
C ALA A 199 -6.28 -24.66 -29.00
N GLU A 200 -6.64 -25.35 -30.08
CA GLU A 200 -6.26 -24.96 -31.45
C GLU A 200 -7.35 -24.12 -32.11
N ARG A 201 -8.59 -24.22 -31.62
CA ARG A 201 -9.76 -23.53 -32.19
C ARG A 201 -10.50 -22.76 -31.10
N VAL A 202 -10.10 -21.51 -30.88
CA VAL A 202 -10.83 -20.55 -30.03
C VAL A 202 -11.60 -19.58 -30.89
N THR A 203 -12.82 -19.23 -30.48
CA THR A 203 -13.63 -18.16 -31.09
C THR A 203 -14.29 -17.33 -30.00
N ALA A 204 -14.71 -16.11 -30.31
CA ALA A 204 -15.68 -15.35 -29.52
C ALA A 204 -17.10 -15.51 -30.09
N ALA A 205 -18.11 -15.45 -29.23
CA ALA A 205 -19.51 -15.26 -29.60
C ALA A 205 -19.89 -13.77 -29.48
N GLU A 206 -20.83 -13.33 -30.31
CA GLU A 206 -21.39 -11.98 -30.22
C GLU A 206 -22.35 -11.86 -29.02
N GLY A 207 -22.48 -10.67 -28.44
CA GLY A 207 -23.42 -10.39 -27.36
C GLY A 207 -22.83 -10.49 -25.94
N ASP A 208 -23.66 -10.13 -24.97
CA ASP A 208 -23.30 -9.98 -23.55
C ASP A 208 -24.31 -10.71 -22.66
N TYR A 209 -24.32 -12.03 -22.74
CA TYR A 209 -25.38 -12.85 -22.15
C TYR A 209 -25.22 -13.17 -20.66
N ILE A 210 -24.13 -12.71 -20.02
CA ILE A 210 -23.82 -13.09 -18.64
C ILE A 210 -24.01 -11.89 -17.70
N ARG A 211 -24.58 -12.15 -16.53
CA ARG A 211 -24.70 -11.16 -15.44
C ARG A 211 -23.97 -11.67 -14.21
N TYR A 212 -22.78 -11.10 -14.01
CA TYR A 212 -21.94 -11.36 -12.84
C TYR A 212 -22.43 -10.51 -11.67
N ARG A 213 -22.99 -11.14 -10.64
CA ARG A 213 -23.61 -10.48 -9.49
C ARG A 213 -22.54 -9.96 -8.54
N VAL A 214 -22.58 -8.67 -8.24
CA VAL A 214 -21.69 -8.03 -7.25
C VAL A 214 -22.48 -7.50 -6.06
N ASN A 215 -21.79 -7.20 -4.96
CA ASN A 215 -22.36 -6.73 -3.69
C ASN A 215 -23.30 -7.76 -3.02
N THR A 216 -22.89 -9.03 -3.01
CA THR A 216 -23.67 -10.17 -2.48
C THR A 216 -23.41 -10.50 -1.00
N ASN A 217 -22.29 -10.03 -0.43
CA ASN A 217 -21.80 -10.31 0.95
C ASN A 217 -21.51 -11.81 1.24
N CYS A 218 -21.42 -12.67 0.23
CA CYS A 218 -21.22 -14.12 0.41
C CYS A 218 -20.31 -14.77 -0.65
N GLY A 219 -19.66 -13.98 -1.53
CA GLY A 219 -18.85 -14.53 -2.62
C GLY A 219 -17.52 -15.13 -2.17
N THR A 220 -16.97 -16.07 -2.95
CA THR A 220 -15.65 -16.68 -2.69
C THR A 220 -14.51 -15.65 -2.70
N GLN A 221 -14.63 -14.58 -3.51
CA GLN A 221 -13.72 -13.44 -3.55
C GLN A 221 -13.59 -12.71 -2.19
N ASP A 222 -14.62 -12.80 -1.34
CA ASP A 222 -14.63 -12.18 -0.02
C ASP A 222 -13.69 -12.91 0.95
N THR A 223 -13.24 -14.14 0.63
CA THR A 223 -12.35 -14.94 1.49
C THR A 223 -10.86 -14.75 1.20
N ARG A 224 -10.47 -13.98 0.17
CA ARG A 224 -9.04 -13.80 -0.22
C ARG A 224 -8.15 -13.25 0.89
N HIS A 225 -8.71 -12.50 1.83
CA HIS A 225 -7.97 -12.01 3.00
C HIS A 225 -7.55 -13.13 3.96
N ARG A 226 -8.20 -14.30 3.91
CA ARG A 226 -7.85 -15.47 4.74
C ARG A 226 -6.64 -16.23 4.19
N ASP A 227 -6.42 -16.17 2.89
CA ASP A 227 -5.26 -16.78 2.22
C ASP A 227 -4.81 -15.90 1.02
N PRO A 228 -4.08 -14.80 1.30
CA PRO A 228 -3.73 -13.80 0.30
C PRO A 228 -2.69 -14.28 -0.72
N LEU A 229 -2.01 -15.41 -0.45
CA LEU A 229 -1.01 -15.99 -1.35
C LEU A 229 -1.58 -17.14 -2.20
N CYS A 230 -2.87 -17.44 -2.10
CA CYS A 230 -3.45 -18.56 -2.85
C CYS A 230 -3.27 -18.43 -4.37
N PHE A 231 -3.33 -17.20 -4.91
CA PHE A 231 -3.10 -16.96 -6.33
C PHE A 231 -1.66 -17.28 -6.78
N THR A 232 -0.65 -17.19 -5.89
CA THR A 232 0.74 -17.48 -6.25
C THR A 232 0.91 -18.97 -6.51
N ARG A 233 0.28 -19.82 -5.69
CA ARG A 233 0.23 -21.28 -5.90
C ARG A 233 -0.48 -21.66 -7.19
N ALA A 234 -1.54 -20.91 -7.56
CA ALA A 234 -2.23 -21.11 -8.83
C ALA A 234 -1.34 -20.74 -10.03
N LEU A 235 -0.60 -19.61 -9.96
CA LEU A 235 0.36 -19.22 -11.00
C LEU A 235 1.52 -20.22 -11.14
N ASP A 236 2.05 -20.71 -10.01
CA ASP A 236 3.13 -21.70 -10.01
C ASP A 236 2.67 -23.03 -10.65
N ALA A 237 1.47 -23.49 -10.30
CA ALA A 237 0.89 -24.69 -10.89
C ALA A 237 0.65 -24.51 -12.39
N TRP A 238 0.18 -23.34 -12.82
CA TRP A 238 -0.03 -23.04 -14.23
C TRP A 238 1.27 -23.07 -15.03
N TRP A 239 2.33 -22.42 -14.53
CA TRP A 239 3.63 -22.45 -15.21
C TRP A 239 4.24 -23.86 -15.24
N CYS A 240 4.10 -24.66 -14.17
CA CYS A 240 4.49 -26.08 -14.19
C CYS A 240 3.73 -26.86 -15.27
N ALA A 241 2.41 -26.72 -15.34
CA ALA A 241 1.59 -27.43 -16.31
C ALA A 241 1.92 -27.02 -17.77
N LEU A 242 2.25 -25.75 -18.01
CA LEU A 242 2.76 -25.30 -19.32
C LEU A 242 4.09 -25.97 -19.69
N CYS A 243 5.01 -26.13 -18.74
CA CYS A 243 6.26 -26.84 -18.96
C CYS A 243 6.02 -28.33 -19.27
N GLU A 244 5.20 -29.00 -18.47
CA GLU A 244 4.87 -30.42 -18.64
C GLU A 244 4.18 -30.71 -19.97
N ALA A 245 3.32 -29.80 -20.42
CA ALA A 245 2.64 -29.88 -21.72
C ALA A 245 3.52 -29.47 -22.92
N GLY A 246 4.79 -29.08 -22.70
CA GLY A 246 5.67 -28.60 -23.77
C GLY A 246 5.27 -27.24 -24.35
N MET A 247 4.39 -26.49 -23.67
CA MET A 247 3.86 -25.20 -24.11
C MET A 247 4.64 -24.00 -23.58
N ALA A 248 5.57 -24.19 -22.64
CA ALA A 248 6.27 -23.11 -21.96
C ALA A 248 6.90 -22.09 -22.92
N GLN A 249 7.69 -22.53 -23.91
CA GLN A 249 8.33 -21.63 -24.88
C GLN A 249 7.32 -20.80 -25.69
N ARG A 250 6.17 -21.42 -26.03
CA ARG A 250 5.12 -20.82 -26.83
C ARG A 250 4.25 -19.83 -26.03
N ALA A 251 4.06 -20.12 -24.74
CA ALA A 251 3.17 -19.38 -23.85
C ALA A 251 3.88 -18.36 -22.94
N GLU A 252 5.22 -18.39 -22.85
CA GLU A 252 6.01 -17.66 -21.86
C GLU A 252 5.67 -16.15 -21.79
N ARG A 253 5.60 -15.47 -22.93
CA ARG A 253 5.30 -14.03 -22.96
C ARG A 253 3.90 -13.72 -22.45
N ALA A 254 2.89 -14.42 -22.96
CA ALA A 254 1.51 -14.27 -22.49
C ALA A 254 1.37 -14.65 -21.00
N PHE A 255 2.10 -15.67 -20.54
CA PHE A 255 2.13 -16.06 -19.13
C PHE A 255 2.65 -14.93 -18.24
N VAL A 256 3.83 -14.36 -18.55
CA VAL A 256 4.43 -13.27 -17.77
C VAL A 256 3.49 -12.07 -17.69
N ASN A 257 2.90 -11.66 -18.81
CA ASN A 257 2.00 -10.51 -18.87
C ASN A 257 0.72 -10.73 -18.05
N THR A 258 0.14 -11.93 -18.11
CA THR A 258 -1.04 -12.27 -17.30
C THR A 258 -0.70 -12.41 -15.83
N ALA A 259 0.44 -13.01 -15.48
CA ALA A 259 0.89 -13.12 -14.09
C ALA A 259 1.09 -11.75 -13.45
N LEU A 260 1.67 -10.77 -14.16
CA LEU A 260 1.78 -9.38 -13.68
C LEU A 260 0.40 -8.77 -13.39
N SER A 261 -0.57 -8.96 -14.29
CA SER A 261 -1.94 -8.47 -14.12
C SER A 261 -2.62 -9.10 -12.90
N VAL A 262 -2.46 -10.42 -12.70
CA VAL A 262 -2.98 -11.15 -11.54
C VAL A 262 -2.36 -10.64 -10.24
N VAL A 263 -1.04 -10.38 -10.21
CA VAL A 263 -0.35 -9.82 -9.04
C VAL A 263 -0.90 -8.43 -8.71
N LYS A 264 -0.97 -7.53 -9.69
CA LYS A 264 -1.53 -6.18 -9.50
C LYS A 264 -2.96 -6.25 -8.96
N TYR A 265 -3.83 -7.04 -9.60
CA TYR A 265 -5.22 -7.20 -9.18
C TYR A 265 -5.32 -7.62 -7.71
N ASN A 266 -4.49 -8.56 -7.24
CA ASN A 266 -4.50 -8.99 -5.85
C ASN A 266 -3.96 -7.92 -4.89
N ILE A 267 -2.91 -7.17 -5.25
CA ILE A 267 -2.43 -6.03 -4.44
C ILE A 267 -3.51 -4.95 -4.28
N GLU A 268 -4.22 -4.63 -5.36
CA GLU A 268 -5.22 -3.57 -5.39
C GLU A 268 -6.49 -3.93 -4.62
N THR A 269 -6.98 -5.15 -4.83
CA THR A 269 -8.34 -5.54 -4.42
C THR A 269 -8.39 -6.37 -3.14
N VAL A 270 -7.25 -6.86 -2.62
CA VAL A 270 -7.24 -7.56 -1.33
C VAL A 270 -7.65 -6.62 -0.20
N ARG A 271 -8.54 -7.11 0.66
CA ARG A 271 -8.97 -6.41 1.87
C ARG A 271 -7.99 -6.66 3.02
N GLY A 272 -7.80 -5.64 3.86
CA GLY A 272 -6.90 -5.67 5.01
C GLY A 272 -5.46 -5.27 4.66
N ALA A 273 -4.83 -4.49 5.56
CA ALA A 273 -3.43 -4.09 5.41
C ALA A 273 -2.49 -5.31 5.46
N SER A 274 -2.65 -6.18 6.47
CA SER A 274 -1.82 -7.37 6.65
C SER A 274 -1.84 -8.33 5.46
N SER A 275 -2.98 -8.49 4.79
CA SER A 275 -3.10 -9.35 3.60
C SER A 275 -2.29 -8.81 2.42
N ARG A 276 -2.33 -7.48 2.19
CA ARG A 276 -1.54 -6.83 1.14
C ARG A 276 -0.06 -6.87 1.45
N GLU A 277 0.29 -6.65 2.71
CA GLU A 277 1.65 -6.79 3.21
C GLU A 277 2.18 -8.19 2.94
N ALA A 278 1.43 -9.25 3.26
CA ALA A 278 1.85 -10.62 2.99
C ALA A 278 2.18 -10.85 1.49
N ILE A 279 1.43 -10.23 0.58
CA ILE A 279 1.70 -10.30 -0.86
C ILE A 279 3.01 -9.59 -1.21
N LEU A 280 3.16 -8.32 -0.82
CA LEU A 280 4.38 -7.56 -1.11
C LEU A 280 5.62 -8.19 -0.47
N ASP A 281 5.44 -8.74 0.73
CA ASP A 281 6.45 -9.43 1.51
C ASP A 281 6.92 -10.71 0.80
N TYR A 282 5.98 -11.49 0.23
CA TYR A 282 6.28 -12.64 -0.62
C TYR A 282 7.07 -12.24 -1.87
N LEU A 283 6.73 -11.12 -2.50
CA LEU A 283 7.44 -10.62 -3.68
C LEU A 283 8.89 -10.14 -3.38
N ASP A 284 9.25 -9.96 -2.12
CA ASP A 284 10.64 -9.68 -1.71
C ASP A 284 11.44 -10.94 -1.37
N THR A 285 10.79 -12.11 -1.34
CA THR A 285 11.49 -13.39 -1.18
C THR A 285 11.98 -13.93 -2.53
N PRO A 286 13.08 -14.69 -2.57
CA PRO A 286 13.50 -15.44 -3.76
C PRO A 286 12.43 -16.50 -4.11
N SER A 287 11.48 -16.13 -4.97
CA SER A 287 10.39 -16.99 -5.43
C SER A 287 10.43 -17.13 -6.95
N ARG A 288 9.78 -18.18 -7.48
CA ARG A 288 9.64 -18.36 -8.93
C ARG A 288 8.91 -17.18 -9.57
N LEU A 289 7.87 -16.65 -8.92
CA LEU A 289 7.17 -15.46 -9.38
C LEU A 289 8.12 -14.26 -9.50
N CYS A 290 9.08 -14.10 -8.58
CA CYS A 290 10.08 -13.05 -8.69
C CYS A 290 11.02 -13.30 -9.88
N ALA A 291 11.65 -14.48 -9.93
CA ALA A 291 12.65 -14.81 -10.94
C ALA A 291 12.07 -14.89 -12.37
N GLU A 292 10.94 -15.56 -12.54
CA GLU A 292 10.36 -15.89 -13.85
C GLU A 292 9.38 -14.83 -14.37
N VAL A 293 8.86 -13.95 -13.51
CA VAL A 293 7.86 -12.93 -13.92
C VAL A 293 8.33 -11.50 -13.68
N LEU A 294 8.94 -11.19 -12.52
CA LEU A 294 9.29 -9.80 -12.17
C LEU A 294 10.72 -9.39 -12.57
N GLU A 295 11.66 -10.34 -12.62
CA GLU A 295 13.09 -10.08 -12.80
C GLU A 295 13.61 -10.49 -14.20
N ARG A 296 12.70 -10.64 -15.17
CA ARG A 296 13.04 -10.96 -16.55
C ARG A 296 13.67 -9.76 -17.28
N PRO A 297 14.43 -10.01 -18.37
CA PRO A 297 14.91 -8.93 -19.24
C PRO A 297 13.76 -8.11 -19.83
N ASN A 298 14.01 -6.83 -20.14
CA ASN A 298 12.98 -5.88 -20.59
C ASN A 298 12.22 -6.32 -21.85
N GLU A 299 12.81 -7.17 -22.69
CA GLU A 299 12.19 -7.74 -23.89
C GLU A 299 10.95 -8.61 -23.59
N PHE A 300 10.82 -9.12 -22.36
CA PHE A 300 9.63 -9.84 -21.89
C PHE A 300 8.45 -8.91 -21.56
N TYR A 301 8.70 -7.60 -21.46
CA TYR A 301 7.71 -6.57 -21.16
C TYR A 301 7.53 -5.62 -22.36
N ALA A 302 7.52 -6.16 -23.58
CA ALA A 302 7.49 -5.37 -24.81
C ALA A 302 6.20 -4.55 -24.99
N PHE A 303 5.10 -4.94 -24.35
CA PHE A 303 3.85 -4.18 -24.39
C PHE A 303 3.84 -3.08 -23.32
N PHE A 304 3.37 -1.88 -23.70
CA PHE A 304 3.34 -0.69 -22.84
C PHE A 304 2.70 -0.97 -21.47
N ASP A 305 1.60 -1.71 -21.48
CA ASP A 305 0.87 -2.09 -20.28
C ASP A 305 1.69 -3.00 -19.35
N SER A 306 2.45 -3.97 -19.87
CA SER A 306 3.29 -4.86 -19.05
C SER A 306 4.39 -4.12 -18.31
N GLN A 307 4.96 -3.07 -18.93
CA GLN A 307 5.93 -2.20 -18.26
C GLN A 307 5.27 -1.41 -17.14
N GLN A 308 4.06 -0.90 -17.35
CA GLN A 308 3.29 -0.20 -16.31
C GLN A 308 2.96 -1.12 -15.14
N LEU A 309 2.46 -2.33 -15.41
CA LEU A 309 2.17 -3.34 -14.39
C LEU A 309 3.42 -3.67 -13.56
N ARG A 310 4.57 -3.87 -14.21
CA ARG A 310 5.83 -4.13 -13.50
C ARG A 310 6.27 -2.92 -12.65
N ARG A 311 6.20 -1.71 -13.20
CA ARG A 311 6.55 -0.47 -12.47
C ARG A 311 5.67 -0.28 -11.24
N PHE A 312 4.36 -0.52 -11.36
CA PHE A 312 3.43 -0.53 -10.23
C PHE A 312 3.92 -1.46 -9.11
N ILE A 313 4.21 -2.71 -9.44
CA ILE A 313 4.61 -3.72 -8.44
C ILE A 313 5.92 -3.32 -7.77
N LEU A 314 6.91 -2.86 -8.56
CA LEU A 314 8.21 -2.43 -8.03
C LEU A 314 8.10 -1.18 -7.14
N ALA A 315 7.25 -0.22 -7.50
CA ALA A 315 7.01 0.98 -6.69
C ALA A 315 6.40 0.62 -5.33
N ALA A 316 5.38 -0.25 -5.31
CA ALA A 316 4.74 -0.75 -4.09
C ALA A 316 5.72 -1.52 -3.20
N ARG A 317 6.54 -2.42 -3.79
CA ARG A 317 7.60 -3.16 -3.09
C ARG A 317 8.63 -2.23 -2.45
N LYS A 318 9.14 -1.27 -3.22
CA LYS A 318 10.12 -0.28 -2.74
C LYS A 318 9.60 0.50 -1.53
N GLN A 319 8.34 0.91 -1.56
CA GLN A 319 7.73 1.61 -0.43
C GLN A 319 7.54 0.68 0.78
N ARG A 320 7.10 -0.58 0.58
CA ARG A 320 7.01 -1.56 1.65
C ARG A 320 8.35 -1.85 2.32
N ALA A 321 9.43 -1.96 1.55
CA ALA A 321 10.78 -2.15 2.07
C ALA A 321 11.19 -1.00 3.01
N ARG A 322 10.91 0.26 2.65
CA ARG A 322 11.14 1.42 3.53
C ARG A 322 10.36 1.33 4.84
N MET A 323 9.09 0.95 4.76
CA MET A 323 8.25 0.77 5.96
C MET A 323 8.79 -0.31 6.89
N ARG A 324 9.32 -1.42 6.34
CA ARG A 324 9.95 -2.48 7.13
C ARG A 324 11.22 -2.00 7.84
N MET A 325 12.08 -1.26 7.13
CA MET A 325 13.28 -0.66 7.73
C MET A 325 12.93 0.26 8.90
N ALA A 326 11.81 0.99 8.80
CA ALA A 326 11.30 1.84 9.88
C ALA A 326 10.95 1.09 11.18
N HIS A 327 10.69 -0.22 11.11
CA HIS A 327 10.29 -1.05 12.25
C HIS A 327 11.33 -2.11 12.63
N ALA A 328 12.42 -2.21 11.87
CA ALA A 328 13.50 -3.15 12.18
C ALA A 328 14.15 -2.82 13.54
N PRO A 329 14.54 -3.84 14.33
CA PRO A 329 15.25 -3.63 15.58
C PRO A 329 16.59 -2.95 15.31
N VAL A 330 16.91 -1.96 16.12
CA VAL A 330 18.15 -1.19 15.98
C VAL A 330 19.27 -1.98 16.64
N ALA A 331 20.27 -2.39 15.85
CA ALA A 331 21.53 -2.92 16.34
C ALA A 331 22.65 -1.96 15.95
N PHE A 332 23.41 -1.50 16.93
CA PHE A 332 24.60 -0.70 16.73
C PHE A 332 25.72 -1.15 17.66
N GLU A 333 26.95 -0.85 17.28
CA GLU A 333 28.15 -1.18 18.03
C GLU A 333 29.05 0.06 18.19
N LEU A 334 29.72 0.18 19.33
CA LEU A 334 30.76 1.19 19.54
C LEU A 334 32.06 0.66 18.94
N VAL A 335 32.60 1.35 17.94
CA VAL A 335 33.78 0.92 17.16
C VAL A 335 34.95 1.89 17.23
N GLY A 336 34.73 3.08 17.80
CA GLY A 336 35.76 4.09 18.02
C GLY A 336 35.47 4.95 19.25
N GLY A 337 36.52 5.29 20.00
CA GLY A 337 36.41 6.02 21.26
C GLY A 337 35.94 5.15 22.44
N GLU A 338 35.89 5.74 23.63
CA GLU A 338 35.41 5.07 24.85
C GLU A 338 34.51 6.01 25.67
N ARG A 339 33.63 5.42 26.47
CA ARG A 339 32.84 6.15 27.45
C ARG A 339 33.73 6.49 28.66
N ARG A 340 34.22 7.73 28.75
CA ARG A 340 35.07 8.22 29.86
C ARG A 340 34.54 9.52 30.46
N GLY A 341 34.95 9.81 31.70
CA GLY A 341 34.79 11.11 32.37
C GLY A 341 33.41 11.40 32.97
N ALA A 342 33.27 12.62 33.50
CA ALA A 342 31.99 13.20 33.88
C ALA A 342 31.14 13.48 32.62
N ASP A 343 29.83 13.66 32.81
CA ASP A 343 28.93 14.01 31.71
C ASP A 343 29.29 15.41 31.15
N PRO A 344 29.45 15.56 29.82
CA PRO A 344 29.81 16.84 29.23
C PRO A 344 28.64 17.82 29.29
N ALA A 345 28.88 19.11 29.04
CA ALA A 345 27.79 20.07 28.88
C ALA A 345 27.00 19.82 27.59
N VAL A 346 27.67 19.49 26.48
CA VAL A 346 27.03 19.32 25.15
C VAL A 346 27.38 17.97 24.51
N SER A 347 26.36 17.27 24.01
CA SER A 347 26.54 16.17 23.04
C SER A 347 26.23 16.67 21.64
N VAL A 348 27.24 16.64 20.76
CA VAL A 348 27.04 16.91 19.32
C VAL A 348 26.84 15.60 18.59
N ILE A 349 25.67 15.42 17.97
CA ILE A 349 25.29 14.20 17.25
C ILE A 349 25.49 14.41 15.74
N VAL A 350 26.33 13.57 15.13
CA VAL A 350 26.71 13.63 13.72
C VAL A 350 26.29 12.34 13.02
N PRO A 351 25.12 12.28 12.36
CA PRO A 351 24.77 11.15 11.51
C PRO A 351 25.65 11.15 10.25
N VAL A 352 26.22 10.00 9.88
CA VAL A 352 27.16 9.88 8.76
C VAL A 352 26.73 8.74 7.83
N TYR A 353 26.48 9.06 6.56
CA TYR A 353 26.29 8.08 5.50
C TYR A 353 26.96 8.54 4.21
N ASN A 354 27.97 7.79 3.77
CA ASN A 354 28.73 8.07 2.55
C ASN A 354 29.19 9.55 2.43
N ALA A 355 29.85 10.05 3.48
CA ALA A 355 30.28 11.44 3.61
C ALA A 355 31.81 11.59 3.59
N LEU A 356 32.56 10.62 3.05
CA LEU A 356 34.02 10.65 3.05
C LEU A 356 34.60 11.99 2.50
N PRO A 357 34.03 12.61 1.45
CA PRO A 357 34.55 13.88 0.95
C PRO A 357 34.50 15.04 1.96
N TYR A 358 33.66 14.96 3.00
CA TYR A 358 33.30 16.09 3.85
C TYR A 358 33.53 15.84 5.34
N VAL A 359 33.36 14.60 5.80
CA VAL A 359 33.30 14.25 7.23
C VAL A 359 34.53 14.71 8.01
N ARG A 360 35.73 14.63 7.41
CA ARG A 360 36.97 15.12 8.05
C ARG A 360 36.90 16.62 8.36
N GLU A 361 36.39 17.42 7.43
CA GLU A 361 36.27 18.89 7.59
C GLU A 361 35.20 19.23 8.64
N THR A 362 34.06 18.54 8.60
CA THR A 362 32.99 18.69 9.59
C THR A 362 33.50 18.39 11.01
N ILE A 363 34.15 17.25 11.21
CA ILE A 363 34.70 16.87 12.53
C ILE A 363 35.79 17.84 12.97
N ALA A 364 36.67 18.29 12.07
CA ALA A 364 37.67 19.30 12.39
C ALA A 364 37.05 20.61 12.90
N SER A 365 35.91 21.03 12.34
CA SER A 365 35.18 22.23 12.81
C SER A 365 34.62 22.08 14.23
N LEU A 366 34.24 20.86 14.62
CA LEU A 366 33.80 20.52 15.98
C LEU A 366 34.98 20.41 16.96
N GLN A 367 36.09 19.81 16.52
CA GLN A 367 37.31 19.71 17.33
C GLN A 367 37.90 21.10 17.65
N ALA A 368 37.78 22.04 16.71
CA ALA A 368 38.25 23.42 16.80
C ALA A 368 37.38 24.34 17.66
N GLN A 369 36.24 23.85 18.20
CA GLN A 369 35.40 24.65 19.09
C GLN A 369 36.19 25.19 20.29
N THR A 370 35.96 26.46 20.59
CA THR A 370 36.54 27.16 21.75
C THR A 370 35.99 26.61 23.07
N PHE A 371 34.71 26.23 23.09
CA PHE A 371 34.10 25.46 24.15
C PHE A 371 34.64 24.02 24.16
N ARG A 372 35.14 23.54 25.31
CA ARG A 372 35.84 22.24 25.40
C ARG A 372 35.04 21.14 26.08
N ASP A 373 34.01 21.49 26.85
CA ASP A 373 33.18 20.55 27.59
C ASP A 373 32.09 19.92 26.71
N LEU A 374 32.52 19.15 25.72
CA LEU A 374 31.64 18.47 24.77
C LEU A 374 32.07 17.03 24.50
N GLU A 375 31.12 16.22 24.05
CA GLU A 375 31.38 14.98 23.31
C GLU A 375 30.82 15.06 21.88
N ILE A 376 31.46 14.33 20.96
CA ILE A 376 31.06 14.24 19.55
C ILE A 376 30.67 12.79 19.28
N ILE A 377 29.40 12.55 18.97
CA ILE A 377 28.83 11.23 18.72
C ILE A 377 28.59 11.08 17.22
N CYS A 378 29.50 10.39 16.55
CA CYS A 378 29.38 10.07 15.13
C CYS A 378 28.63 8.75 14.97
N VAL A 379 27.53 8.76 14.22
CA VAL A 379 26.73 7.57 13.95
C VAL A 379 26.86 7.18 12.49
N ASN A 380 27.72 6.20 12.19
CA ASN A 380 27.88 5.64 10.86
C ASN A 380 26.70 4.74 10.49
N ASP A 381 25.93 5.16 9.49
CA ASP A 381 24.72 4.49 9.00
C ASP A 381 25.00 3.54 7.83
N GLY A 382 25.99 2.65 8.01
CA GLY A 382 26.35 1.65 7.01
C GLY A 382 27.02 2.24 5.77
N SER A 383 27.89 3.25 5.96
CA SER A 383 28.67 3.81 4.85
C SER A 383 29.53 2.77 4.16
N THR A 384 29.70 2.92 2.84
CA THR A 384 30.47 2.01 1.97
C THR A 384 31.63 2.72 1.25
N ASP A 385 31.90 3.99 1.58
CA ASP A 385 32.83 4.86 0.86
C ASP A 385 34.15 5.12 1.59
N GLY A 386 34.36 4.56 2.79
CA GLY A 386 35.52 4.83 3.64
C GLY A 386 35.26 5.78 4.82
N SER A 387 34.03 6.31 4.95
CA SER A 387 33.66 7.23 6.05
C SER A 387 33.89 6.62 7.44
N LEU A 388 33.66 5.31 7.60
CA LEU A 388 33.80 4.64 8.89
C LEU A 388 35.26 4.59 9.35
N GLU A 389 36.16 4.20 8.46
CA GLU A 389 37.60 4.11 8.71
C GLU A 389 38.16 5.47 9.09
N GLU A 390 37.71 6.52 8.41
CA GLU A 390 38.06 7.91 8.68
C GLU A 390 37.59 8.36 10.07
N LEU A 391 36.34 8.09 10.45
CA LEU A 391 35.82 8.39 11.79
C LEU A 391 36.58 7.67 12.89
N VAL A 392 36.90 6.38 12.69
CA VAL A 392 37.66 5.58 13.65
C VAL A 392 39.09 6.11 13.81
N ALA A 393 39.72 6.58 12.73
CA ALA A 393 41.02 7.25 12.80
C ALA A 393 40.95 8.53 13.64
N LEU A 394 39.96 9.40 13.37
CA LEU A 394 39.76 10.65 14.13
C LEU A 394 39.49 10.39 15.62
N ALA A 395 38.73 9.33 15.95
CA ALA A 395 38.46 8.95 17.34
C ALA A 395 39.68 8.44 18.12
N ARG A 396 40.76 8.04 17.43
CA ARG A 396 42.05 7.72 18.07
C ARG A 396 42.85 8.97 18.41
N GLU A 397 42.62 10.06 17.68
CA GLU A 397 43.33 11.33 17.85
C GLU A 397 42.67 12.24 18.89
N ASP A 398 41.33 12.18 19.03
CA ASP A 398 40.56 12.99 19.97
C ASP A 398 39.60 12.13 20.80
N GLY A 399 39.87 12.04 22.10
CA GLY A 399 39.09 11.25 23.05
C GLY A 399 37.67 11.77 23.31
N ARG A 400 37.28 12.92 22.75
CA ARG A 400 35.90 13.44 22.79
C ARG A 400 35.00 12.78 21.74
N ILE A 401 35.58 12.09 20.74
CA ILE A 401 34.84 11.48 19.64
C ILE A 401 34.48 10.04 19.97
N ARG A 402 33.22 9.69 19.76
CA ARG A 402 32.67 8.33 19.84
C ARG A 402 32.06 7.95 18.50
N VAL A 403 32.33 6.75 18.03
CA VAL A 403 31.84 6.25 16.74
C VAL A 403 30.96 5.04 16.97
N LEU A 404 29.67 5.21 16.66
CA LEU A 404 28.66 4.17 16.65
C LEU A 404 28.46 3.69 15.22
N ASN A 405 28.44 2.40 15.00
CA ASN A 405 28.28 1.79 13.68
C ASN A 405 27.02 0.94 13.64
N GLN A 406 26.22 1.09 12.58
CA GLN A 406 25.00 0.32 12.35
C GLN A 406 24.82 0.01 10.86
N PRO A 407 24.03 -1.01 10.49
CA PRO A 407 23.55 -1.16 9.12
C PRO A 407 22.71 0.05 8.68
N ASN A 408 22.70 0.36 7.38
CA ASN A 408 21.94 1.50 6.85
C ASN A 408 20.44 1.40 7.21
N GLN A 409 19.97 2.36 7.99
CA GLN A 409 18.60 2.44 8.50
C GLN A 409 17.98 3.83 8.33
N GLY A 410 18.73 4.77 7.76
CA GLY A 410 18.29 6.12 7.43
C GLY A 410 18.55 7.13 8.54
N LEU A 411 18.55 8.40 8.12
CA LEU A 411 18.94 9.57 8.93
C LEU A 411 18.23 9.68 10.27
N SER A 412 16.91 9.46 10.31
CA SER A 412 16.11 9.48 11.54
C SER A 412 16.65 8.50 12.59
N ARG A 413 17.01 7.28 12.18
CA ARG A 413 17.52 6.24 13.08
C ARG A 413 18.89 6.64 13.62
N SER A 414 19.77 7.12 12.76
CA SER A 414 21.10 7.58 13.17
C SER A 414 21.04 8.71 14.20
N ARG A 415 20.14 9.69 14.00
CA ARG A 415 19.92 10.75 14.99
C ARG A 415 19.35 10.23 16.31
N ASN A 416 18.42 9.27 16.26
CA ASN A 416 17.85 8.66 17.46
C ASN A 416 18.87 7.84 18.26
N VAL A 417 19.74 7.06 17.59
CA VAL A 417 20.84 6.33 18.24
C VAL A 417 21.81 7.30 18.91
N GLY A 418 22.15 8.40 18.22
CA GLY A 418 22.96 9.46 18.82
C GLY A 418 22.31 10.09 20.05
N LEU A 419 20.98 10.32 20.02
CA LEU A 419 20.22 10.83 21.16
C LEU A 419 20.22 9.85 22.35
N GLU A 420 20.07 8.56 22.10
CA GLU A 420 20.09 7.51 23.14
C GLU A 420 21.44 7.43 23.85
N GLU A 421 22.52 7.73 23.14
CA GLU A 421 23.89 7.69 23.67
C GLU A 421 24.42 9.04 24.19
N ALA A 422 23.63 10.11 24.08
CA ALA A 422 23.98 11.47 24.47
C ALA A 422 24.00 11.67 25.99
N ARG A 423 25.12 12.15 26.52
CA ARG A 423 25.33 12.43 27.95
C ARG A 423 25.29 13.90 28.32
N GLY A 424 25.33 14.78 27.32
CA GLY A 424 25.25 16.23 27.44
C GLY A 424 24.00 16.69 28.19
N THR A 425 24.14 17.74 29.00
CA THR A 425 22.99 18.53 29.47
C THR A 425 22.20 19.08 28.27
N TYR A 426 22.92 19.46 27.22
CA TYR A 426 22.39 19.94 25.97
C TYR A 426 22.73 18.99 24.81
N VAL A 427 21.86 18.92 23.82
CA VAL A 427 22.05 18.17 22.56
C VAL A 427 22.06 19.13 21.38
N TYR A 428 22.96 18.87 20.43
CA TYR A 428 23.07 19.59 19.16
C TYR A 428 23.22 18.59 18.01
N PHE A 429 22.50 18.78 16.91
CA PHE A 429 22.66 17.96 15.71
C PHE A 429 23.51 18.69 14.68
N MET A 430 24.38 17.95 14.01
CA MET A 430 25.27 18.47 12.98
C MET A 430 25.30 17.49 11.81
N ASP A 431 24.96 17.95 10.60
CA ASP A 431 25.05 17.10 9.41
C ASP A 431 26.52 16.93 8.97
N SER A 432 26.84 15.75 8.41
CA SER A 432 28.23 15.30 8.17
C SER A 432 28.98 15.99 7.01
N ASP A 433 28.33 16.93 6.34
CA ASP A 433 28.82 17.69 5.19
C ASP A 433 28.94 19.21 5.46
N ASP A 434 28.51 19.65 6.64
CA ASP A 434 28.41 21.06 7.00
C ASP A 434 29.50 21.49 8.00
N LEU A 435 29.58 22.79 8.32
CA LEU A 435 30.60 23.34 9.22
C LEU A 435 29.97 24.15 10.36
N LEU A 436 30.61 24.10 11.54
CA LEU A 436 30.22 24.90 12.70
C LEU A 436 31.26 26.00 12.97
N MET A 437 30.80 27.22 13.28
CA MET A 437 31.68 28.35 13.59
C MET A 437 32.47 28.12 14.89
N PRO A 438 33.76 28.52 15.01
CA PRO A 438 34.62 28.15 16.15
C PRO A 438 34.13 28.58 17.55
N GLN A 439 33.32 29.64 17.65
CA GLN A 439 32.74 30.13 18.92
C GLN A 439 31.27 29.69 19.11
N ALA A 440 30.72 28.86 18.22
CA ALA A 440 29.30 28.55 18.23
C ALA A 440 28.85 27.92 19.55
N LEU A 441 29.49 26.85 20.00
CA LEU A 441 29.04 26.15 21.21
C LEU A 441 29.19 27.04 22.47
N GLU A 442 30.26 27.84 22.57
CA GLU A 442 30.44 28.76 23.70
C GLU A 442 29.32 29.82 23.75
N GLU A 443 28.99 30.39 22.59
CA GLU A 443 27.97 31.44 22.48
C GLU A 443 26.53 30.92 22.54
N LEU A 444 26.32 29.63 22.32
CA LEU A 444 25.01 28.98 22.44
C LEU A 444 24.77 28.44 23.85
N VAL A 445 25.78 27.85 24.51
CA VAL A 445 25.64 27.30 25.87
C VAL A 445 25.43 28.41 26.90
N ARG A 446 26.16 29.52 26.80
CA ARG A 446 26.06 30.64 27.75
C ARG A 446 24.61 31.13 27.96
N PRO A 447 23.85 31.52 26.92
CA PRO A 447 22.45 31.93 27.11
C PRO A 447 21.53 30.77 27.54
N MET A 448 21.81 29.53 27.13
CA MET A 448 21.05 28.36 27.62
C MET A 448 21.14 28.22 29.15
N GLU A 449 22.29 28.52 29.73
CA GLU A 449 22.52 28.51 31.18
C GLU A 449 21.97 29.78 31.86
N GLU A 450 22.41 30.97 31.41
CA GLU A 450 22.07 32.26 32.01
C GLU A 450 20.56 32.53 32.06
N GLN A 451 19.85 32.12 31.00
CA GLN A 451 18.40 32.29 30.89
C GLN A 451 17.63 30.99 31.21
N SER A 452 18.32 29.91 31.59
CA SER A 452 17.73 28.60 31.88
C SER A 452 16.79 28.10 30.77
N LEU A 453 17.21 28.23 29.51
CA LEU A 453 16.40 27.87 28.34
C LEU A 453 16.29 26.35 28.19
N ASP A 454 15.16 25.93 27.62
CA ASP A 454 14.96 24.57 27.13
C ASP A 454 15.41 24.43 25.66
N LEU A 455 15.33 25.51 24.90
CA LEU A 455 15.58 25.53 23.46
C LEU A 455 16.13 26.89 23.00
N LEU A 456 17.19 26.88 22.21
CA LEU A 456 17.74 28.09 21.60
C LEU A 456 17.90 27.89 20.09
N TYR A 457 17.14 28.66 19.31
CA TYR A 457 17.29 28.74 17.87
C TYR A 457 18.40 29.71 17.48
N PHE A 458 18.98 29.50 16.31
CA PHE A 458 19.92 30.44 15.71
C PHE A 458 19.86 30.36 14.18
N ASP A 459 20.63 31.22 13.51
CA ASP A 459 20.63 31.32 12.05
C ASP A 459 21.81 30.55 11.42
N ALA A 460 21.78 30.40 10.11
CA ALA A 460 22.86 29.79 9.35
C ALA A 460 23.14 30.55 8.05
N GLU A 461 24.34 30.35 7.51
CA GLU A 461 24.71 30.81 6.18
C GLU A 461 24.98 29.63 5.25
N SER A 462 24.77 29.83 3.95
CA SER A 462 25.13 28.82 2.94
C SER A 462 26.46 29.16 2.28
N PHE A 463 27.28 28.15 2.02
CA PHE A 463 28.46 28.25 1.14
C PHE A 463 28.37 27.20 0.03
N PHE A 464 28.95 27.51 -1.13
CA PHE A 464 28.79 26.71 -2.36
C PHE A 464 30.14 26.12 -2.77
N GLU A 465 30.15 24.85 -3.18
CA GLU A 465 31.37 24.21 -3.70
C GLU A 465 31.84 24.80 -5.05
N SER A 466 30.91 25.40 -5.80
CA SER A 466 31.23 26.06 -7.06
C SER A 466 30.34 27.27 -7.31
N GLU A 467 30.86 28.21 -8.11
CA GLU A 467 30.08 29.35 -8.58
C GLU A 467 28.91 28.93 -9.47
N GLN A 468 29.03 27.80 -10.17
CA GLN A 468 27.93 27.23 -10.95
C GLN A 468 26.76 26.82 -10.04
N LEU A 469 27.02 26.08 -8.96
CA LEU A 469 25.99 25.72 -7.98
C LEU A 469 25.33 26.95 -7.35
N ARG A 470 26.10 28.02 -7.13
CA ARG A 470 25.57 29.29 -6.63
C ARG A 470 24.58 29.93 -7.61
N ARG A 471 24.87 29.87 -8.91
CA ARG A 471 23.98 30.40 -9.97
C ARG A 471 22.76 29.52 -10.20
N ASP A 472 22.92 28.21 -10.09
CA ASP A 472 21.83 27.25 -10.31
C ASP A 472 20.87 27.17 -9.11
N HIS A 473 21.36 27.49 -7.91
CA HIS A 473 20.59 27.42 -6.67
C HIS A 473 20.68 28.71 -5.81
N PRO A 474 20.37 29.89 -6.36
CA PRO A 474 20.53 31.17 -5.67
C PRO A 474 19.59 31.33 -4.47
N TRP A 475 18.51 30.56 -4.41
CA TRP A 475 17.57 30.57 -3.29
C TRP A 475 18.22 30.16 -1.96
N PHE A 476 19.27 29.33 -1.96
CA PHE A 476 19.96 28.91 -0.73
C PHE A 476 20.74 30.04 -0.05
N ILE A 477 21.01 31.17 -0.73
CA ILE A 477 21.83 32.26 -0.20
C ILE A 477 21.23 32.84 1.09
N ASN A 478 19.91 33.04 1.12
CA ASN A 478 19.20 33.65 2.26
C ASN A 478 18.17 32.70 2.92
N SER A 479 18.25 31.39 2.62
CA SER A 479 17.23 30.41 3.07
C SER A 479 17.26 30.11 4.58
N TYR A 480 18.35 30.44 5.27
CA TYR A 480 18.59 30.00 6.65
C TYR A 480 18.82 31.15 7.64
N THR A 481 18.46 32.37 7.26
CA THR A 481 18.52 33.56 8.11
C THR A 481 17.14 34.12 8.35
N ARG A 482 16.76 34.30 9.62
CA ARG A 482 15.50 34.95 9.99
C ARG A 482 15.56 36.46 9.78
N THR A 483 14.47 37.03 9.30
CA THR A 483 14.36 38.46 9.00
C THR A 483 14.29 39.30 10.27
N LYS A 484 13.67 38.80 11.35
CA LYS A 484 13.53 39.50 12.64
C LYS A 484 14.44 38.92 13.72
N GLU A 485 14.52 39.62 14.85
CA GLU A 485 15.23 39.18 16.06
C GLU A 485 14.20 38.79 17.12
N TYR A 486 14.46 37.69 17.83
CA TYR A 486 13.57 37.12 18.84
C TYR A 486 14.38 36.73 20.09
N GLY A 487 15.20 37.68 20.58
CA GLY A 487 16.15 37.46 21.67
C GLY A 487 15.55 37.42 23.08
N ASP A 488 14.25 37.73 23.22
CA ASP A 488 13.55 37.55 24.49
C ASP A 488 13.33 36.06 24.79
N VAL A 489 12.88 35.76 26.02
CA VAL A 489 12.48 34.41 26.40
C VAL A 489 10.97 34.25 26.22
N TYR A 490 10.59 33.31 25.37
CA TYR A 490 9.22 32.99 25.03
C TYR A 490 8.83 31.59 25.55
N ASN A 491 7.53 31.33 25.62
CA ASN A 491 7.07 29.95 25.46
C ASN A 491 7.41 29.49 24.03
N GLY A 492 7.84 28.24 23.86
CA GLY A 492 8.30 27.75 22.56
C GLY A 492 7.21 27.71 21.49
N ALA A 493 5.96 27.42 21.85
CA ALA A 493 4.85 27.45 20.92
C ALA A 493 4.56 28.87 20.41
N ASP A 494 4.64 29.87 21.29
CA ASP A 494 4.49 31.29 20.92
C ASP A 494 5.63 31.75 20.01
N LEU A 495 6.87 31.30 20.28
CA LEU A 495 8.01 31.60 19.41
C LEU A 495 7.85 30.97 18.02
N LEU A 496 7.36 29.73 17.93
CA LEU A 496 7.04 29.10 16.65
C LEU A 496 5.93 29.86 15.90
N ALA A 497 4.89 30.29 16.60
CA ALA A 497 3.82 31.10 16.02
C ALA A 497 4.35 32.44 15.50
N LEU A 498 5.25 33.10 16.25
CA LEU A 498 5.93 34.32 15.82
C LEU A 498 6.80 34.07 14.58
N PHE A 499 7.57 32.98 14.54
CA PHE A 499 8.31 32.61 13.34
C PHE A 499 7.37 32.46 12.14
N GLN A 500 6.28 31.69 12.28
CA GLN A 500 5.35 31.48 11.18
C GLN A 500 4.67 32.78 10.72
N GLY A 501 4.14 33.58 11.65
CA GLY A 501 3.43 34.82 11.34
C GLY A 501 4.32 35.88 10.65
N ASN A 502 5.64 35.76 10.79
CA ASN A 502 6.62 36.64 10.15
C ASN A 502 7.31 36.03 8.93
N GLY A 503 7.02 34.78 8.57
CA GLY A 503 7.70 34.06 7.50
C GLY A 503 9.15 33.65 7.84
N ASP A 504 9.47 33.57 9.13
CA ASP A 504 10.78 33.22 9.69
C ASP A 504 10.85 31.77 10.22
N TYR A 505 9.83 30.94 9.95
CA TYR A 505 9.84 29.53 10.33
C TYR A 505 10.73 28.72 9.40
N ILE A 506 11.86 28.26 9.94
CA ILE A 506 12.87 27.47 9.24
C ILE A 506 13.00 26.12 9.94
N VAL A 507 12.86 25.04 9.16
CA VAL A 507 13.03 23.67 9.65
C VAL A 507 14.45 23.21 9.33
N SER A 508 15.22 22.92 10.38
CA SER A 508 16.49 22.21 10.30
C SER A 508 16.89 21.74 11.69
N ALA A 509 17.27 20.47 11.84
CA ALA A 509 17.79 19.95 13.10
C ALA A 509 19.11 20.62 13.53
N CYS A 510 19.83 21.23 12.59
CA CYS A 510 21.15 21.83 12.80
C CYS A 510 21.10 23.30 13.26
N MET A 511 19.90 23.87 13.43
CA MET A 511 19.68 25.30 13.70
C MET A 511 19.12 25.60 15.11
N TYR A 512 19.30 24.66 16.05
CA TYR A 512 18.98 24.88 17.46
C TYR A 512 19.83 24.00 18.38
N VAL A 513 19.98 24.43 19.63
CA VAL A 513 20.48 23.61 20.74
C VAL A 513 19.34 23.39 21.72
N ALA A 514 19.18 22.15 22.19
CA ALA A 514 18.07 21.78 23.07
C ALA A 514 18.58 21.17 24.38
N ARG A 515 17.85 21.39 25.48
CA ARG A 515 18.10 20.69 26.73
C ARG A 515 17.69 19.21 26.57
N ARG A 516 18.60 18.28 26.88
CA ARG A 516 18.37 16.84 26.69
C ARG A 516 17.17 16.34 27.49
N ASP A 517 17.02 16.85 28.71
CA ASP A 517 15.94 16.46 29.61
C ASP A 517 14.53 16.74 29.04
N LEU A 518 14.37 17.75 28.19
CA LEU A 518 13.13 18.06 27.48
C LEU A 518 12.85 16.95 26.46
N VAL A 519 13.86 16.61 25.65
CA VAL A 519 13.78 15.54 24.65
C VAL A 519 13.42 14.20 25.29
N GLU A 520 14.03 13.88 26.44
CA GLU A 520 13.78 12.65 27.20
C GLU A 520 12.39 12.62 27.84
N ARG A 521 12.01 13.65 28.60
CA ARG A 521 10.71 13.70 29.32
C ARG A 521 9.52 13.72 28.37
N CYS A 522 9.67 14.34 27.20
CA CYS A 522 8.63 14.38 26.17
C CYS A 522 8.72 13.20 25.18
N ASN A 523 9.71 12.31 25.35
CA ASN A 523 9.97 11.17 24.46
C ASN A 523 10.02 11.57 22.98
N LEU A 524 10.69 12.68 22.67
CA LEU A 524 10.81 13.18 21.30
C LEU A 524 11.82 12.33 20.52
N ARG A 525 11.43 11.86 19.33
CA ARG A 525 12.25 11.03 18.43
C ARG A 525 12.00 11.43 16.98
N PHE A 526 13.02 11.33 16.14
CA PHE A 526 12.85 11.45 14.70
C PHE A 526 12.09 10.23 14.17
N ILE A 527 11.10 10.46 13.31
CA ILE A 527 10.26 9.38 12.80
C ILE A 527 11.07 8.53 11.81
N PRO A 528 11.28 7.22 12.05
CA PRO A 528 12.03 6.36 11.15
C PRO A 528 11.33 6.13 9.80
N GLY A 529 12.11 5.88 8.75
CA GLY A 529 11.60 5.45 7.44
C GLY A 529 10.93 6.53 6.58
N ILE A 530 10.99 7.79 6.99
CA ILE A 530 10.47 8.93 6.22
C ILE A 530 11.58 9.90 5.82
N MET A 531 11.28 10.77 4.86
CA MET A 531 12.09 11.97 4.57
C MET A 531 11.46 13.17 5.26
N HIS A 532 12.22 14.26 5.43
CA HIS A 532 11.73 15.50 6.08
C HIS A 532 11.33 15.29 7.54
N GLU A 533 11.98 14.32 8.21
CA GLU A 533 11.76 13.91 9.60
C GLU A 533 11.97 15.04 10.61
N ASP A 534 12.77 16.04 10.22
CA ASP A 534 13.07 17.24 10.97
C ASP A 534 11.84 18.14 11.16
N ASN A 535 10.85 18.08 10.28
CA ASN A 535 9.62 18.88 10.38
C ASN A 535 8.85 18.53 11.65
N ALA A 536 8.55 17.25 11.85
CA ALA A 536 7.83 16.80 13.04
C ALA A 536 8.66 17.00 14.31
N PHE A 537 9.96 16.67 14.28
CA PHE A 537 10.80 16.78 15.47
C PHE A 537 10.97 18.24 15.92
N THR A 538 11.29 19.15 15.00
CA THR A 538 11.49 20.58 15.29
C THR A 538 10.20 21.23 15.81
N PHE A 539 9.07 20.91 15.19
CA PHE A 539 7.77 21.41 15.63
C PHE A 539 7.42 20.90 17.03
N SER A 540 7.58 19.60 17.28
CA SER A 540 7.30 18.97 18.58
C SER A 540 8.19 19.53 19.69
N LEU A 541 9.47 19.74 19.38
CA LEU A 541 10.44 20.32 20.30
C LEU A 541 10.08 21.77 20.67
N GLY A 542 9.69 22.58 19.67
CA GLY A 542 9.25 23.96 19.90
C GLY A 542 7.96 24.03 20.72
N ILE A 543 6.95 23.18 20.43
CA ILE A 543 5.72 23.13 21.24
C ILE A 543 6.02 22.69 22.69
N ALA A 544 6.94 21.75 22.90
CA ALA A 544 7.24 21.23 24.23
C ALA A 544 8.09 22.21 25.09
N ALA A 545 8.86 23.09 24.46
CA ALA A 545 9.76 24.02 25.15
C ALA A 545 8.97 25.11 25.89
N LYS A 546 9.24 25.28 27.19
CA LYS A 546 8.60 26.34 28.00
C LYS A 546 9.39 27.63 27.99
N ARG A 547 10.71 27.53 27.80
CA ARG A 547 11.62 28.66 27.71
C ARG A 547 12.45 28.52 26.45
N ALA A 548 12.05 29.24 25.41
CA ALA A 548 12.75 29.28 24.13
C ALA A 548 13.21 30.69 23.79
N SER A 549 14.29 30.80 23.04
CA SER A 549 14.78 32.08 22.51
C SER A 549 15.43 31.89 21.14
N HIS A 550 15.83 32.98 20.50
CA HIS A 550 16.56 33.00 19.24
C HIS A 550 17.78 33.91 19.32
N ARG A 551 18.93 33.41 18.86
CA ARG A 551 20.13 34.19 18.65
C ARG A 551 20.30 34.51 17.17
N LYS A 552 20.08 35.78 16.80
CA LYS A 552 20.22 36.27 15.42
C LYS A 552 21.69 36.37 14.97
N ARG A 553 22.31 35.22 14.76
CA ARG A 553 23.68 35.07 14.27
C ARG A 553 23.83 33.73 13.56
N ALA A 554 24.54 33.76 12.43
CA ALA A 554 24.91 32.57 11.68
C ALA A 554 26.02 31.80 12.41
N PHE A 555 25.67 30.68 13.05
CA PHE A 555 26.65 29.78 13.69
C PHE A 555 26.90 28.50 12.88
N PHE A 556 25.90 28.06 12.13
CA PHE A 556 25.98 26.92 11.23
C PHE A 556 26.24 27.40 9.81
N ARG A 557 27.09 26.66 9.08
CA ARG A 557 27.42 26.94 7.69
C ARG A 557 27.04 25.72 6.86
N ARG A 558 26.01 25.88 6.04
CA ARG A 558 25.48 24.83 5.18
C ARG A 558 26.22 24.77 3.85
N ARG A 559 26.74 23.60 3.49
CA ARG A 559 27.35 23.32 2.19
C ARG A 559 26.27 23.06 1.14
N VAL A 560 26.43 23.70 -0.01
CA VAL A 560 25.65 23.41 -1.21
C VAL A 560 26.54 22.65 -2.18
N HIS A 561 26.20 21.38 -2.40
CA HIS A 561 26.92 20.43 -3.26
C HIS A 561 25.94 19.56 -4.07
N THR A 562 26.42 18.90 -5.13
CA THR A 562 25.59 18.12 -6.06
C THR A 562 25.00 16.85 -5.45
N GLY A 563 25.60 16.31 -4.38
CA GLY A 563 25.17 15.09 -3.71
C GLY A 563 24.08 15.29 -2.64
N SER A 564 23.62 16.52 -2.40
CA SER A 564 22.69 16.82 -1.31
C SER A 564 21.32 16.17 -1.53
N ILE A 565 20.72 15.65 -0.46
CA ILE A 565 19.36 15.09 -0.48
C ILE A 565 18.34 16.15 -0.97
N MET A 566 18.59 17.42 -0.66
CA MET A 566 17.70 18.53 -1.02
C MET A 566 17.66 18.87 -2.51
N THR A 567 18.62 18.44 -3.32
CA THR A 567 18.67 18.71 -4.77
C THR A 567 18.04 17.60 -5.62
N THR A 568 17.55 16.54 -4.98
CA THR A 568 16.96 15.37 -5.68
C THR A 568 15.54 15.64 -6.21
N CYS A 569 15.12 14.93 -7.25
CA CYS A 569 13.78 15.06 -7.84
C CYS A 569 12.63 14.76 -6.83
N PRO A 570 11.40 15.23 -7.10
CA PRO A 570 10.20 14.79 -6.38
C PRO A 570 10.08 13.25 -6.37
N SER A 571 9.62 12.68 -5.26
CA SER A 571 9.38 11.23 -5.14
C SER A 571 8.23 10.95 -4.17
N PHE A 572 7.69 9.74 -4.21
CA PHE A 572 6.64 9.34 -3.27
C PHE A 572 7.11 9.43 -1.81
N ALA A 573 8.38 9.09 -1.54
CA ALA A 573 8.95 9.16 -0.20
C ALA A 573 8.93 10.58 0.40
N LYS A 574 9.13 11.61 -0.43
CA LYS A 574 9.03 13.02 0.02
C LYS A 574 7.60 13.40 0.37
N SER A 575 6.64 13.04 -0.49
CA SER A 575 5.22 13.28 -0.23
C SER A 575 4.75 12.57 1.04
N TYR A 576 5.09 11.28 1.16
CA TYR A 576 4.77 10.47 2.33
C TYR A 576 5.42 11.03 3.61
N GLY A 577 6.67 11.50 3.54
CA GLY A 577 7.33 12.14 4.67
C GLY A 577 6.60 13.37 5.19
N TYR A 578 6.20 14.28 4.30
CA TYR A 578 5.37 15.43 4.70
C TYR A 578 4.03 15.03 5.30
N PHE A 579 3.38 13.99 4.77
CA PHE A 579 2.12 13.47 5.31
C PHE A 579 2.28 12.94 6.74
N VAL A 580 3.31 12.11 6.98
CA VAL A 580 3.60 11.57 8.31
C VAL A 580 3.96 12.70 9.29
N CYS A 581 4.77 13.66 8.86
CA CYS A 581 5.09 14.84 9.67
C CYS A 581 3.84 15.67 9.99
N GLY A 582 2.97 15.92 9.02
CA GLY A 582 1.71 16.64 9.24
C GLY A 582 0.82 15.97 10.27
N ARG A 583 0.72 14.63 10.26
CA ARG A 583 -0.04 13.86 11.26
C ARG A 583 0.54 14.00 12.66
N GLU A 584 1.86 13.90 12.80
CA GLU A 584 2.51 14.07 14.11
C GLU A 584 2.40 15.50 14.61
N MET A 585 2.59 16.50 13.75
CA MET A 585 2.40 17.91 14.08
C MET A 585 0.96 18.18 14.54
N ALA A 586 -0.04 17.65 13.83
CA ALA A 586 -1.45 17.76 14.21
C ALA A 586 -1.73 17.12 15.58
N ARG A 587 -1.13 15.95 15.86
CA ARG A 587 -1.25 15.27 17.15
C ARG A 587 -0.67 16.11 18.29
N GLN A 588 0.52 16.68 18.09
CA GLN A 588 1.19 17.52 19.08
C GLN A 588 0.43 18.80 19.36
N LEU A 589 -0.07 19.44 18.30
CA LEU A 589 -0.91 20.63 18.43
C LEU A 589 -2.21 20.32 19.19
N ALA A 590 -2.86 19.18 18.91
CA ALA A 590 -4.04 18.75 19.64
C ALA A 590 -3.77 18.48 21.13
N LEU A 591 -2.60 17.97 21.48
CA LEU A 591 -2.19 17.77 22.88
C LEU A 591 -1.88 19.09 23.60
N ALA A 592 -1.41 20.09 22.88
CA ALA A 592 -1.18 21.44 23.39
C ALA A 592 -2.45 22.32 23.40
N ALA A 593 -3.55 21.85 22.78
CA ALA A 593 -4.78 22.60 22.66
C ALA A 593 -5.31 23.04 24.03
N GLY A 594 -5.62 24.33 24.17
CA GLY A 594 -6.06 24.95 25.42
C GLY A 594 -4.94 25.49 26.32
N GLN A 595 -3.67 25.27 25.97
CA GLN A 595 -2.52 25.95 26.57
C GLN A 595 -2.01 27.13 25.73
N LEU A 596 -2.52 27.24 24.50
CA LEU A 596 -2.15 28.23 23.51
C LEU A 596 -3.21 29.34 23.45
N ASP A 597 -2.80 30.57 23.19
CA ASP A 597 -3.74 31.60 22.79
C ASP A 597 -4.25 31.37 21.35
N HIS A 598 -5.31 32.10 20.99
CA HIS A 598 -5.98 31.92 19.70
C HIS A 598 -5.10 32.31 18.51
N GLU A 599 -4.20 33.28 18.65
CA GLU A 599 -3.32 33.70 17.56
C GLU A 599 -2.23 32.66 17.33
N ALA A 600 -1.57 32.22 18.40
CA ALA A 600 -0.56 31.16 18.36
C ALA A 600 -1.14 29.87 17.80
N GLN A 601 -2.33 29.46 18.26
CA GLN A 601 -3.01 28.28 17.73
C GLN A 601 -3.23 28.38 16.20
N GLY A 602 -3.76 29.51 15.69
CA GLY A 602 -4.00 29.69 14.26
C GLY A 602 -2.71 29.64 13.40
N GLN A 603 -1.60 30.19 13.90
CA GLN A 603 -0.32 30.10 13.20
C GLN A 603 0.22 28.67 13.16
N LEU A 604 0.09 27.93 14.26
CA LEU A 604 0.54 26.53 14.31
C LEU A 604 -0.37 25.61 13.48
N GLU A 605 -1.67 25.85 13.41
CA GLU A 605 -2.59 25.17 12.49
C GLU A 605 -2.21 25.40 11.02
N THR A 606 -1.70 26.59 10.71
CA THR A 606 -1.18 26.92 9.37
C THR A 606 0.05 26.09 9.03
N LEU A 607 0.99 25.91 9.97
CA LEU A 607 2.16 25.03 9.78
C LEU A 607 1.78 23.58 9.52
N VAL A 608 0.82 23.06 10.30
CA VAL A 608 0.27 21.71 10.12
C VAL A 608 -0.35 21.57 8.73
N SER A 609 -1.18 22.54 8.34
CA SER A 609 -1.85 22.55 7.03
C SER A 609 -0.84 22.62 5.87
N GLN A 610 0.25 23.37 6.05
CA GLN A 610 1.32 23.49 5.05
C GLN A 610 2.08 22.17 4.86
N ALA A 611 2.28 21.38 5.91
CA ALA A 611 2.86 20.04 5.78
C ALA A 611 1.98 19.14 4.87
N PHE A 612 0.67 19.09 5.09
CA PHE A 612 -0.24 18.33 4.23
C PHE A 612 -0.30 18.90 2.79
N GLN A 613 -0.31 20.23 2.64
CA GLN A 613 -0.28 20.85 1.33
C GLN A 613 1.01 20.54 0.56
N ASN A 614 2.16 20.51 1.24
CA ASN A 614 3.43 20.09 0.64
C ASN A 614 3.39 18.62 0.23
N ALA A 615 2.84 17.74 1.07
CA ALA A 615 2.62 16.33 0.73
C ALA A 615 1.82 16.20 -0.58
N ARG A 616 0.72 16.95 -0.68
CA ARG A 616 -0.17 16.96 -1.85
C ARG A 616 0.49 17.53 -3.09
N ASN A 617 1.17 18.67 -2.98
CA ASN A 617 1.87 19.30 -4.10
C ASN A 617 2.93 18.37 -4.68
N VAL A 618 3.72 17.71 -3.80
CA VAL A 618 4.71 16.73 -4.25
C VAL A 618 4.02 15.56 -4.93
N TYR A 619 2.99 14.96 -4.31
CA TYR A 619 2.25 13.82 -4.89
C TYR A 619 1.65 14.11 -6.28
N LEU A 620 1.02 15.27 -6.43
CA LEU A 620 0.41 15.69 -7.70
C LEU A 620 1.45 16.02 -8.78
N SER A 621 2.71 16.26 -8.42
CA SER A 621 3.80 16.41 -9.38
C SER A 621 4.43 15.10 -9.85
N LEU A 622 4.13 13.98 -9.18
CA LEU A 622 4.70 12.66 -9.51
C LEU A 622 4.09 12.10 -10.80
N SER A 623 4.87 11.26 -11.50
CA SER A 623 4.35 10.41 -12.57
C SER A 623 3.34 9.42 -12.01
N GLU A 624 2.49 8.88 -12.88
CA GLU A 624 1.51 7.85 -12.50
C GLU A 624 2.19 6.68 -11.78
N GLU A 625 3.32 6.19 -12.30
CA GLU A 625 4.01 5.03 -11.74
C GLU A 625 4.59 5.30 -10.35
N GLU A 626 5.13 6.48 -10.10
CA GLU A 626 5.66 6.83 -8.77
C GLU A 626 4.52 7.01 -7.76
N ARG A 627 3.32 7.42 -8.18
CA ARG A 627 2.14 7.45 -7.30
C ARG A 627 1.70 6.06 -6.88
N GLU A 628 1.96 5.02 -7.68
CA GLU A 628 1.61 3.62 -7.35
C GLU A 628 2.36 3.08 -6.13
N ALA A 629 3.45 3.73 -5.70
CA ALA A 629 4.12 3.44 -4.43
C ALA A 629 3.17 3.53 -3.22
N ARG A 630 2.03 4.25 -3.32
CA ARG A 630 0.96 4.29 -2.31
C ARG A 630 0.41 2.91 -1.94
N PHE A 631 0.50 1.93 -2.83
CA PHE A 631 0.06 0.56 -2.55
C PHE A 631 1.01 -0.20 -1.62
N GLY A 632 2.22 0.31 -1.39
CA GLY A 632 3.12 -0.16 -0.33
C GLY A 632 2.78 0.35 1.07
N LEU A 633 1.79 1.26 1.20
CA LEU A 633 1.30 1.72 2.49
C LEU A 633 0.40 0.67 3.16
N SER A 634 0.51 0.59 4.48
CA SER A 634 -0.27 -0.31 5.33
C SER A 634 -1.59 0.34 5.79
N GLU A 635 -1.75 0.57 7.09
CA GLU A 635 -2.93 1.16 7.72
C GLU A 635 -3.13 2.62 7.32
N GLU A 636 -2.03 3.33 7.01
CA GLU A 636 -2.04 4.75 6.72
C GLU A 636 -2.56 5.10 5.33
N ARG A 637 -2.75 4.10 4.46
CA ARG A 637 -3.22 4.29 3.09
C ARG A 637 -4.57 5.00 3.04
N GLY A 638 -5.45 4.77 4.02
CA GLY A 638 -6.75 5.44 4.09
C GLY A 638 -6.60 6.93 4.37
N ALA A 639 -5.85 7.27 5.42
CA ALA A 639 -5.57 8.65 5.79
C ALA A 639 -4.79 9.40 4.69
N PHE A 640 -3.82 8.75 4.05
CA PHE A 640 -3.06 9.34 2.93
C PHE A 640 -3.99 9.74 1.77
N ALA A 641 -4.96 8.88 1.42
CA ALA A 641 -5.93 9.20 0.38
C ALA A 641 -6.79 10.43 0.72
N ILE A 642 -7.20 10.56 1.99
CA ILE A 642 -8.00 11.70 2.46
C ILE A 642 -7.19 12.99 2.42
N GLU A 643 -6.02 13.00 3.05
CA GLU A 643 -5.25 14.22 3.30
C GLU A 643 -4.41 14.66 2.09
N VAL A 644 -3.99 13.72 1.24
CA VAL A 644 -3.02 13.98 0.15
C VAL A 644 -3.65 13.85 -1.23
N GLU A 645 -4.36 12.76 -1.53
CA GLU A 645 -5.01 12.56 -2.84
C GLU A 645 -6.20 13.52 -3.02
N GLY A 646 -6.91 13.80 -1.92
CA GLY A 646 -7.93 14.84 -1.81
C GLY A 646 -9.37 14.31 -1.83
N PRO A 647 -10.37 15.19 -1.62
CA PRO A 647 -11.73 14.79 -1.29
C PRO A 647 -12.41 13.98 -2.39
N ALA A 648 -12.14 14.18 -3.68
CA ALA A 648 -12.80 13.43 -4.75
C ALA A 648 -12.40 11.94 -4.75
N GLU A 649 -11.11 11.64 -4.56
CA GLU A 649 -10.61 10.27 -4.50
C GLU A 649 -10.93 9.63 -3.14
N ALA A 650 -10.86 10.43 -2.07
CA ALA A 650 -11.29 10.04 -0.74
C ALA A 650 -12.81 9.79 -0.66
N LEU A 651 -13.65 10.56 -1.37
CA LEU A 651 -15.10 10.32 -1.49
C LEU A 651 -15.38 9.13 -2.37
N ARG A 652 -14.62 8.89 -3.45
CA ARG A 652 -14.75 7.69 -4.27
C ARG A 652 -14.47 6.44 -3.41
N ARG A 653 -13.38 6.47 -2.65
CA ARG A 653 -13.00 5.36 -1.76
C ARG A 653 -13.87 5.24 -0.52
N ALA A 654 -14.21 6.35 0.14
CA ALA A 654 -15.16 6.34 1.25
C ALA A 654 -16.54 5.91 0.75
N ARG A 655 -16.95 6.24 -0.48
CA ARG A 655 -18.16 5.66 -1.08
C ARG A 655 -18.00 4.15 -1.25
N ASP A 656 -16.86 3.66 -1.73
CA ASP A 656 -16.61 2.23 -1.87
C ASP A 656 -16.59 1.49 -0.51
N GLU A 657 -15.93 2.05 0.51
CA GLU A 657 -15.80 1.49 1.86
C GLU A 657 -17.07 1.67 2.71
N LEU A 658 -17.80 2.78 2.55
CA LEU A 658 -19.05 3.09 3.27
C LEU A 658 -20.24 2.40 2.61
N VAL A 659 -20.20 2.12 1.30
CA VAL A 659 -21.11 1.14 0.68
C VAL A 659 -20.93 -0.21 1.35
N VAL A 660 -19.70 -0.67 1.55
CA VAL A 660 -19.43 -1.95 2.26
C VAL A 660 -19.89 -1.89 3.72
N ALA A 661 -19.48 -0.90 4.49
CA ALA A 661 -19.81 -0.78 5.92
C ALA A 661 -21.30 -0.52 6.20
N ARG A 662 -21.98 0.28 5.36
CA ARG A 662 -23.43 0.51 5.49
C ARG A 662 -24.22 -0.75 5.14
N THR A 663 -23.72 -1.54 4.19
CA THR A 663 -24.30 -2.84 3.86
C THR A 663 -24.10 -3.84 5.01
N GLU A 664 -22.94 -3.83 5.68
CA GLU A 664 -22.69 -4.65 6.88
C GLU A 664 -23.58 -4.24 8.06
N ILE A 665 -23.74 -2.94 8.32
CA ILE A 665 -24.60 -2.43 9.40
C ILE A 665 -26.08 -2.70 9.10
N GLU A 666 -26.53 -2.58 7.85
CA GLU A 666 -27.90 -2.92 7.46
C GLU A 666 -28.15 -4.44 7.46
N ALA A 667 -27.18 -5.26 7.09
CA ALA A 667 -27.22 -6.72 7.20
C ALA A 667 -27.28 -7.16 8.67
N LEU A 668 -26.44 -6.57 9.54
CA LEU A 668 -26.51 -6.74 10.99
C LEU A 668 -27.89 -6.35 11.51
N ARG A 669 -28.45 -5.21 11.10
CA ARG A 669 -29.79 -4.75 11.51
C ARG A 669 -30.92 -5.69 11.06
N ARG A 670 -30.74 -6.45 9.98
CA ARG A 670 -31.70 -7.44 9.45
C ARG A 670 -31.46 -8.87 9.94
N SER A 671 -30.31 -9.14 10.56
CA SER A 671 -29.99 -10.45 11.15
C SER A 671 -30.99 -10.87 12.22
N LEU A 672 -31.20 -12.19 12.36
CA LEU A 672 -32.12 -12.75 13.35
C LEU A 672 -31.67 -12.38 14.77
N SER A 673 -30.36 -12.39 15.03
CA SER A 673 -29.73 -12.03 16.30
C SER A 673 -29.94 -10.56 16.66
N PHE A 674 -29.82 -9.62 15.72
CA PHE A 674 -30.16 -8.22 15.98
C PHE A 674 -31.67 -8.01 16.14
N ARG A 675 -32.52 -8.71 15.36
CA ARG A 675 -33.98 -8.65 15.52
C ARG A 675 -34.44 -9.21 16.88
N LEU A 676 -33.85 -10.32 17.34
CA LEU A 676 -34.05 -10.86 18.69
C LEU A 676 -33.53 -9.90 19.75
N GLY A 677 -32.31 -9.39 19.62
CA GLY A 677 -31.76 -8.39 20.55
C GLY A 677 -32.62 -7.12 20.61
N ARG A 678 -33.17 -6.67 19.49
CA ARG A 678 -34.08 -5.51 19.41
C ARG A 678 -35.46 -5.83 20.00
N ALA A 679 -35.95 -7.06 19.87
CA ALA A 679 -37.21 -7.51 20.48
C ALA A 679 -37.08 -7.66 22.00
N VAL A 680 -35.97 -8.25 22.48
CA VAL A 680 -35.67 -8.43 23.91
C VAL A 680 -35.42 -7.09 24.61
N THR A 681 -34.80 -6.13 23.93
CA THR A 681 -34.54 -4.78 24.49
C THR A 681 -35.68 -3.78 24.27
N LYS A 682 -36.74 -4.16 23.52
CA LYS A 682 -37.91 -3.30 23.24
C LYS A 682 -38.62 -2.80 24.51
N PRO A 683 -38.84 -3.63 25.55
CA PRO A 683 -39.47 -3.17 26.80
C PRO A 683 -38.59 -2.17 27.56
N MET A 684 -37.27 -2.41 27.62
CA MET A 684 -36.32 -1.51 28.29
C MET A 684 -36.19 -0.17 27.57
N ARG A 685 -36.20 -0.15 26.23
CA ARG A 685 -36.18 1.08 25.44
C ARG A 685 -37.49 1.86 25.59
N TRP A 686 -38.63 1.18 25.56
CA TRP A 686 -39.92 1.82 25.84
C TRP A 686 -39.97 2.44 27.24
N PHE A 687 -39.46 1.73 28.26
CA PHE A 687 -39.37 2.25 29.63
C PHE A 687 -38.42 3.46 29.72
N ARG A 688 -37.25 3.41 29.07
CA ARG A 688 -36.32 4.53 28.98
C ARG A 688 -36.92 5.75 28.28
N ASP A 689 -37.60 5.55 27.16
CA ASP A 689 -38.21 6.63 26.38
C ASP A 689 -39.46 7.21 27.09
N ALA A 690 -40.19 6.41 27.87
CA ALA A 690 -41.27 6.86 28.75
C ALA A 690 -40.76 7.68 29.95
N VAL A 691 -39.61 7.29 30.52
CA VAL A 691 -38.91 8.04 31.57
C VAL A 691 -38.30 9.34 31.04
N ALA A 692 -37.79 9.34 29.81
CA ALA A 692 -37.30 10.57 29.14
C ALA A 692 -38.43 11.55 28.84
N LYS A 693 -39.60 11.07 28.37
CA LYS A 693 -40.79 11.91 28.14
C LYS A 693 -41.37 12.52 29.42
N THR A 694 -41.25 11.85 30.57
CA THR A 694 -41.68 12.40 31.87
C THR A 694 -40.68 13.38 32.47
N ARG A 695 -39.44 13.44 31.96
CA ARG A 695 -38.40 14.38 32.39
C ARG A 695 -38.27 15.63 31.51
N GLY A 696 -39.08 15.78 30.46
CA GLY A 696 -39.16 17.03 29.70
C GLY A 696 -37.91 17.36 28.87
N GLU A 697 -37.15 16.36 28.43
CA GLU A 697 -35.98 16.56 27.56
C GLU A 697 -36.22 15.91 26.19
N VAL A 698 -36.89 16.62 25.28
CA VAL A 698 -36.56 16.57 23.85
C VAL A 698 -36.85 17.94 23.23
N GLY A 699 -35.79 18.71 23.02
CA GLY A 699 -35.63 19.63 21.89
C GLY A 699 -34.55 19.06 21.00
#